data_AF-A0AAD6PPT5-F1
#
_entry.id   AF-A0AAD6PPT5-F1
#
_cell.length_a   1.000
_cell.length_b   1.000
_cell.length_c   1.000
_cell.angle_alpha   90.00
_cell.angle_beta   90.00
_cell.angle_gamma   90.00
#
_symmetry.space_group_name_H-M   'P 1'
#
loop_
_entity.id
_entity.type
_entity.pdbx_description
1 polymer ?
#
loop_
_entity_poly.entity_id
_entity_poly.type
_entity_poly.pdbx_seq_one_letter_code
_entity_poly.pdbx_strand_id
1 'polypeptide(L)'
;MGWGNIYRRRAKVFTLAMIIYIDYKALQKREKFMKKLKSDALWKKAHERNAKRVFNLMVELEGLWVKLGQYMSSRADVLPSAFISNLKQLQDSLPPRPFEEVCHTIEKELGKSTKELFLDFDENPLATASIAQVHRATLIDGQKVVVKVQHEDIKKIILEVWKLLGVWLLRCCIGKQMFQSLWLFCMPFFLQDLKDAKSIVDWIAWAEPQYNFSPMIDEWCKEAPQELDFNHEAENTRTVSKNLGCTSKYDSNKPINQVDVLIPEVIQSTEKVLILEYMDGIRLNDFESLEACGANNQKIVEEITRAFAHQIYVDGFFNGDPHPGNFLVSKEPPHRPILLDFGLTKRISSSMKQSLAKMFLATAEGDHVALLSSFSEMGLKLRLDFPEQAMDFISVFFRTSTSASEAAEYAKSLGERRARNMKVLQEKMNLSQKEIDAFPGDMVIFSRVIGLLRGLSTTLDARIVYHDVMRPFAESVLQEKIAKGPSENAQWINDTPVHSDVEAKLRQILVELGNDDKILGIQVCAYKDGEVIIDTAAGVLGRYDPRPVQPDSLFPVFSVTKGIAAGMLHWLVDNGKLNLNENIANIWPEFGTNGKNLIKVHHVLNHTSGLQNALANLREENPLLMADWDECLKRIAMSAPDTEPGQEQLYHYLSFGWLCGGIIEHASGKKFQEILEEAIVRPLNIEGELYVGIPPGVESRLASLTLDKDDFSKLSKIASRPELPSTFQPENISQLVTAVPALFNMLNVRRAIIPAANGHCSARALARYYAALVDGGLVPPPHSSLSKPPLGTHPHIPKFPSEITSKKQKGKKSKAAGSASKKKGNGYELKMNHSNDFKDGGESNSDGYTRLANGSAGGSSSDASPPKGFAASENSRQSNAIRIFNNPRIHDEFMGAGEYRNLVLPNGTFGLGFRRFSSSDGSFYGFGHSGMGGSTGFCDIKNRFAIAVTLNKMSLGTATRRIIQFVCSELNIPLPDEYSVLSETAPDEELSIARPLIN
;
A
#
# COMPACT_ATOMS: atom_id res chain seq x y z
N MET A 1 -59.18 -4.56 -1.95
CA MET A 1 -58.63 -5.80 -2.51
C MET A 1 -57.10 -5.89 -2.39
N GLY A 2 -56.35 -4.79 -2.44
CA GLY A 2 -54.88 -4.77 -2.39
C GLY A 2 -54.12 -5.54 -1.32
N TRP A 3 -54.64 -5.61 -0.09
CA TRP A 3 -53.98 -6.32 1.03
C TRP A 3 -53.64 -7.77 0.68
N GLY A 4 -54.48 -8.44 -0.13
CA GLY A 4 -54.23 -9.81 -0.58
C GLY A 4 -52.95 -9.96 -1.41
N ASN A 5 -52.57 -8.97 -2.21
CA ASN A 5 -51.37 -9.03 -3.04
C ASN A 5 -50.09 -8.82 -2.23
N ILE A 6 -50.05 -7.83 -1.34
CA ILE A 6 -48.86 -7.54 -0.52
C ILE A 6 -48.54 -8.71 0.41
N TYR A 7 -49.53 -9.25 1.12
CA TYR A 7 -49.33 -10.40 2.00
C TYR A 7 -48.94 -11.68 1.22
N ARG A 8 -49.46 -11.86 -0.01
CA ARG A 8 -49.09 -12.98 -0.89
C ARG A 8 -47.65 -12.86 -1.43
N ARG A 9 -47.18 -11.64 -1.78
CA ARG A 9 -45.78 -11.39 -2.14
C ARG A 9 -44.84 -11.73 -0.97
N ARG A 10 -45.10 -11.15 0.21
CA ARG A 10 -44.33 -11.41 1.44
C ARG A 10 -44.31 -12.90 1.80
N ALA A 11 -45.46 -13.58 1.74
CA ALA A 11 -45.53 -15.02 2.01
C ALA A 11 -44.61 -15.82 1.07
N LYS A 12 -44.64 -15.58 -0.24
CA LYS A 12 -43.75 -16.24 -1.21
C LYS A 12 -42.26 -16.03 -0.89
N VAL A 13 -41.88 -14.79 -0.59
CA VAL A 13 -40.51 -14.40 -0.24
C VAL A 13 -40.00 -15.16 0.99
N PHE A 14 -40.74 -15.14 2.09
CA PHE A 14 -40.35 -15.86 3.32
C PHE A 14 -40.44 -17.39 3.17
N THR A 15 -41.42 -17.91 2.43
CA THR A 15 -41.50 -19.35 2.13
C THR A 15 -40.28 -19.81 1.32
N LEU A 16 -39.85 -19.06 0.31
CA LEU A 16 -38.65 -19.42 -0.46
C LEU A 16 -37.39 -19.34 0.40
N ALA A 17 -37.22 -18.29 1.21
CA ALA A 17 -36.08 -18.16 2.12
C ALA A 17 -35.96 -19.38 3.06
N MET A 18 -37.08 -19.83 3.63
CA MET A 18 -37.12 -21.03 4.47
C MET A 18 -36.80 -22.32 3.69
N ILE A 19 -37.29 -22.47 2.46
CA ILE A 19 -36.95 -23.62 1.60
C ILE A 19 -35.44 -23.67 1.32
N ILE A 20 -34.82 -22.53 1.00
CA ILE A 20 -33.37 -22.43 0.73
C ILE A 20 -32.56 -22.74 1.99
N TYR A 21 -32.95 -22.19 3.14
CA TYR A 21 -32.29 -22.45 4.42
C TYR A 21 -32.33 -23.94 4.80
N ILE A 22 -33.51 -24.58 4.69
CA ILE A 22 -33.68 -26.01 4.97
C ILE A 22 -32.83 -26.86 4.01
N ASP A 23 -32.77 -26.49 2.74
CA ASP A 23 -32.00 -27.20 1.72
C ASP A 23 -30.49 -27.19 2.03
N TYR A 24 -29.92 -26.02 2.34
CA TYR A 24 -28.52 -25.92 2.76
C TYR A 24 -28.24 -26.58 4.11
N LYS A 25 -29.14 -26.47 5.09
CA LYS A 25 -28.97 -27.16 6.40
C LYS A 25 -29.04 -28.69 6.28
N ALA A 26 -29.89 -29.21 5.39
CA ALA A 26 -29.91 -30.64 5.09
C ALA A 26 -28.61 -31.09 4.41
N LEU A 27 -28.05 -30.25 3.53
CA LEU A 27 -26.76 -30.52 2.87
C LEU A 27 -25.59 -30.51 3.85
N GLN A 28 -25.49 -29.47 4.70
CA GLN A 28 -24.46 -29.31 5.74
C GLN A 28 -24.46 -30.48 6.75
N LYS A 29 -25.63 -31.07 7.04
CA LYS A 29 -25.72 -32.30 7.86
C LYS A 29 -25.24 -33.56 7.13
N ARG A 30 -25.47 -33.66 5.81
CA ARG A 30 -25.05 -34.81 4.97
C ARG A 30 -23.56 -34.80 4.66
N GLU A 31 -22.97 -33.61 4.51
CA GLU A 31 -21.54 -33.43 4.24
C GLU A 31 -20.64 -34.08 5.31
N LYS A 32 -21.04 -34.03 6.59
CA LYS A 32 -20.31 -34.64 7.71
C LYS A 32 -20.04 -36.15 7.58
N PHE A 33 -20.70 -36.82 6.64
CA PHE A 33 -20.60 -38.27 6.41
C PHE A 33 -20.12 -38.63 4.99
N MET A 34 -19.54 -37.68 4.24
CA MET A 34 -19.26 -37.82 2.80
C MET A 34 -17.80 -37.55 2.42
N LYS A 35 -17.30 -38.21 1.36
CA LYS A 35 -15.98 -37.91 0.77
C LYS A 35 -16.00 -36.57 0.03
N LYS A 36 -14.98 -35.72 0.25
CA LYS A 36 -14.87 -34.32 -0.24
C LYS A 36 -15.34 -34.10 -1.69
N LEU A 37 -14.81 -34.86 -2.66
CA LEU A 37 -15.18 -34.75 -4.08
C LEU A 37 -16.67 -34.98 -4.38
N LYS A 38 -17.38 -35.78 -3.57
CA LYS A 38 -18.84 -35.94 -3.68
C LYS A 38 -19.60 -34.81 -2.99
N SER A 39 -18.99 -34.10 -2.04
CA SER A 39 -19.59 -32.92 -1.40
C SER A 39 -19.63 -31.75 -2.37
N ASP A 40 -18.50 -31.41 -2.99
CA ASP A 40 -18.36 -30.25 -3.89
C ASP A 40 -19.38 -30.29 -5.04
N ALA A 41 -19.60 -31.47 -5.64
CA ALA A 41 -20.58 -31.68 -6.69
C ALA A 41 -22.05 -31.55 -6.22
N LEU A 42 -22.34 -31.84 -4.94
CA LEU A 42 -23.66 -31.67 -4.34
C LEU A 42 -23.92 -30.22 -3.94
N TRP A 43 -22.91 -29.52 -3.41
CA TRP A 43 -22.96 -28.07 -3.18
C TRP A 43 -23.25 -27.32 -4.47
N LYS A 44 -22.52 -27.61 -5.56
CA LYS A 44 -22.78 -27.01 -6.88
C LYS A 44 -24.24 -27.19 -7.34
N LYS A 45 -24.78 -28.41 -7.27
CA LYS A 45 -26.19 -28.69 -7.61
C LYS A 45 -27.20 -27.99 -6.70
N ALA A 46 -26.90 -27.84 -5.41
CA ALA A 46 -27.75 -27.10 -4.49
C ALA A 46 -27.74 -25.59 -4.81
N HIS A 47 -26.58 -25.02 -5.13
CA HIS A 47 -26.47 -23.63 -5.58
C HIS A 47 -27.24 -23.40 -6.88
N GLU A 48 -27.09 -24.25 -7.90
CA GLU A 48 -27.82 -24.17 -9.17
C GLU A 48 -29.35 -24.24 -8.98
N ARG A 49 -29.83 -25.16 -8.14
CA ARG A 49 -31.28 -25.27 -7.84
C ARG A 49 -31.82 -24.03 -7.13
N ASN A 50 -31.11 -23.54 -6.11
CA ASN A 50 -31.58 -22.40 -5.31
C ASN A 50 -31.43 -21.07 -6.05
N ALA A 51 -30.40 -20.92 -6.90
CA ALA A 51 -30.26 -19.81 -7.83
C ALA A 51 -31.48 -19.69 -8.76
N LYS A 52 -31.89 -20.79 -9.41
CA LYS A 52 -33.09 -20.81 -10.27
C LYS A 52 -34.38 -20.44 -9.53
N ARG A 53 -34.53 -20.90 -8.28
CA ARG A 53 -35.70 -20.54 -7.45
C ARG A 53 -35.74 -19.04 -7.12
N VAL A 54 -34.59 -18.45 -6.76
CA VAL A 54 -34.48 -17.00 -6.48
C VAL A 54 -34.71 -16.18 -7.73
N PHE A 55 -34.09 -16.55 -8.86
CA PHE A 55 -34.29 -15.90 -10.16
C PHE A 55 -35.77 -15.89 -10.57
N ASN A 56 -36.43 -17.05 -10.59
CA ASN A 56 -37.84 -17.15 -10.95
C ASN A 56 -38.75 -16.30 -10.05
N LEU A 57 -38.46 -16.23 -8.74
CA LEU A 57 -39.23 -15.39 -7.82
C LEU A 57 -38.95 -13.90 -8.05
N MET A 58 -37.70 -13.50 -8.33
CA MET A 58 -37.36 -12.10 -8.65
C MET A 58 -38.05 -11.63 -9.93
N VAL A 59 -38.11 -12.48 -10.97
CA VAL A 59 -38.89 -12.21 -12.19
C VAL A 59 -40.38 -12.09 -11.87
N GLU A 60 -40.95 -13.02 -11.09
CA GLU A 60 -42.38 -13.00 -10.73
C GLU A 60 -42.77 -11.78 -9.86
N LEU A 61 -41.85 -11.27 -9.05
CA LEU A 61 -42.09 -10.11 -8.17
C LEU A 61 -41.87 -8.77 -8.87
N GLU A 62 -41.10 -8.72 -9.96
CA GLU A 62 -40.77 -7.50 -10.72
C GLU A 62 -40.15 -6.36 -9.85
N GLY A 63 -39.89 -5.21 -10.47
CA GLY A 63 -39.49 -3.97 -9.78
C GLY A 63 -38.24 -4.10 -8.90
N LEU A 64 -38.38 -3.72 -7.62
CA LEU A 64 -37.27 -3.70 -6.65
C LEU A 64 -36.59 -5.06 -6.45
N TRP A 65 -37.30 -6.19 -6.62
CA TRP A 65 -36.68 -7.51 -6.53
C TRP A 65 -35.79 -7.83 -7.74
N VAL A 66 -36.14 -7.32 -8.92
CA VAL A 66 -35.28 -7.41 -10.11
C VAL A 66 -34.07 -6.50 -9.95
N LYS A 67 -34.23 -5.26 -9.46
CA LYS A 67 -33.11 -4.37 -9.09
C LYS A 67 -32.17 -5.00 -8.05
N LEU A 68 -32.72 -5.65 -7.02
CA LEU A 68 -31.90 -6.41 -6.06
C LEU A 68 -31.17 -7.56 -6.74
N GLY A 69 -31.81 -8.30 -7.64
CA GLY A 69 -31.18 -9.34 -8.43
C GLY A 69 -30.04 -8.82 -9.32
N GLN A 70 -30.24 -7.68 -10.00
CA GLN A 70 -29.22 -6.98 -10.79
C GLN A 70 -28.04 -6.55 -9.90
N TYR A 71 -28.29 -5.86 -8.78
CA TYR A 71 -27.28 -5.48 -7.80
C TYR A 71 -26.50 -6.71 -7.30
N MET A 72 -27.20 -7.77 -6.89
CA MET A 72 -26.61 -9.01 -6.39
C MET A 72 -25.83 -9.78 -7.45
N SER A 73 -26.23 -9.72 -8.72
CA SER A 73 -25.48 -10.33 -9.83
C SER A 73 -24.10 -9.69 -10.04
N SER A 74 -23.93 -8.41 -9.68
CA SER A 74 -22.62 -7.74 -9.70
C SER A 74 -21.70 -8.12 -8.53
N ARG A 75 -22.23 -8.76 -7.48
CA ARG A 75 -21.50 -9.10 -6.24
C ARG A 75 -20.87 -10.49 -6.29
N ALA A 76 -19.92 -10.64 -7.23
CA ALA A 76 -19.14 -11.87 -7.40
C ALA A 76 -18.24 -12.20 -6.20
N ASP A 77 -17.99 -11.24 -5.32
CA ASP A 77 -17.32 -11.38 -4.03
C ASP A 77 -18.20 -12.02 -2.94
N VAL A 78 -19.53 -12.00 -3.10
CA VAL A 78 -20.51 -12.42 -2.08
C VAL A 78 -21.22 -13.72 -2.45
N LEU A 79 -21.59 -13.92 -3.71
CA LEU A 79 -22.48 -15.01 -4.12
C LEU A 79 -21.76 -16.15 -4.86
N PRO A 80 -22.21 -17.41 -4.69
CA PRO A 80 -21.74 -18.53 -5.52
C PRO A 80 -22.01 -18.28 -7.01
N SER A 81 -21.11 -18.74 -7.88
CA SER A 81 -21.17 -18.52 -9.33
C SER A 81 -22.50 -18.94 -9.99
N ALA A 82 -23.18 -19.96 -9.46
CA ALA A 82 -24.50 -20.36 -9.93
C ALA A 82 -25.57 -19.29 -9.70
N PHE A 83 -25.52 -18.53 -8.60
CA PHE A 83 -26.44 -17.40 -8.38
C PHE A 83 -26.14 -16.26 -9.34
N ILE A 84 -24.86 -15.89 -9.48
CA ILE A 84 -24.40 -14.86 -10.42
C ILE A 84 -24.91 -15.18 -11.84
N SER A 85 -24.66 -16.39 -12.34
CA SER A 85 -25.03 -16.80 -13.70
C SER A 85 -26.54 -16.83 -13.97
N ASN A 86 -27.38 -17.07 -12.95
CA ASN A 86 -28.83 -16.97 -13.12
C ASN A 86 -29.30 -15.51 -13.01
N LEU A 87 -28.81 -14.76 -12.03
CA LEU A 87 -29.21 -13.36 -11.82
C LEU A 87 -28.70 -12.42 -12.91
N LYS A 88 -27.60 -12.75 -13.62
CA LYS A 88 -27.10 -11.98 -14.77
C LYS A 88 -28.17 -11.82 -15.87
N GLN A 89 -29.03 -12.82 -16.07
CA GLN A 89 -30.14 -12.76 -17.03
C GLN A 89 -31.16 -11.64 -16.72
N LEU A 90 -31.18 -11.11 -15.48
CA LEU A 90 -32.00 -9.95 -15.13
C LEU A 90 -31.44 -8.63 -15.69
N GLN A 91 -30.22 -8.63 -16.23
CA GLN A 91 -29.59 -7.46 -16.90
C GLN A 91 -29.93 -7.42 -18.39
N ASP A 92 -30.28 -8.56 -19.00
CA ASP A 92 -30.50 -8.72 -20.44
C ASP A 92 -31.97 -8.43 -20.84
N SER A 93 -32.36 -7.14 -20.80
CA SER A 93 -33.60 -6.55 -21.34
C SER A 93 -34.94 -7.22 -20.97
N LEU A 94 -35.76 -6.56 -20.15
CA LEU A 94 -37.10 -7.04 -19.80
C LEU A 94 -38.12 -6.88 -20.95
N PRO A 95 -39.24 -7.64 -20.96
CA PRO A 95 -40.33 -7.40 -21.91
C PRO A 95 -40.90 -5.97 -21.76
N PRO A 96 -41.15 -5.24 -22.86
CA PRO A 96 -41.65 -3.88 -22.81
C PRO A 96 -43.12 -3.81 -22.34
N ARG A 97 -43.49 -2.67 -21.75
CA ARG A 97 -44.90 -2.33 -21.46
C ARG A 97 -45.61 -1.79 -22.71
N PRO A 98 -46.95 -1.85 -22.76
CA PRO A 98 -47.74 -1.28 -23.86
C PRO A 98 -47.42 0.21 -24.08
N PHE A 99 -47.37 0.62 -25.35
CA PHE A 99 -46.98 1.97 -25.74
C PHE A 99 -47.93 3.05 -25.20
N GLU A 100 -49.20 2.70 -24.96
CA GLU A 100 -50.20 3.58 -24.36
C GLU A 100 -49.86 3.95 -22.91
N GLU A 101 -49.22 3.06 -22.14
CA GLU A 101 -48.76 3.33 -20.76
C GLU A 101 -47.62 4.36 -20.74
N VAL A 102 -46.74 4.29 -21.75
CA VAL A 102 -45.63 5.23 -21.98
C VAL A 102 -46.19 6.61 -22.29
N CYS A 103 -47.08 6.70 -23.28
CA CYS A 103 -47.72 7.95 -23.68
C CYS A 103 -48.47 8.60 -22.51
N HIS A 104 -49.26 7.81 -21.77
CA HIS A 104 -50.00 8.32 -20.60
C HIS A 104 -49.07 8.86 -19.51
N THR A 105 -47.93 8.20 -19.27
CA THR A 105 -46.95 8.67 -18.28
C THR A 105 -46.27 9.97 -18.73
N ILE A 106 -45.91 10.08 -20.01
CA ILE A 106 -45.35 11.33 -20.59
C ILE A 106 -46.36 12.47 -20.44
N GLU A 107 -47.63 12.25 -20.85
CA GLU A 107 -48.70 13.25 -20.77
C GLU A 107 -48.93 13.79 -19.36
N LYS A 108 -48.93 12.90 -18.39
CA LYS A 108 -49.19 13.17 -16.97
C LYS A 108 -48.08 13.99 -16.31
N GLU A 109 -46.85 13.81 -16.75
CA GLU A 109 -45.66 14.43 -16.15
C GLU A 109 -45.25 15.71 -16.88
N LEU A 110 -45.43 15.78 -18.20
CA LEU A 110 -45.06 16.94 -19.03
C LEU A 110 -46.25 17.84 -19.40
N GLY A 111 -47.48 17.41 -19.13
CA GLY A 111 -48.70 18.20 -19.33
C GLY A 111 -49.12 18.42 -20.79
N LYS A 112 -48.54 17.66 -21.73
CA LYS A 112 -48.78 17.72 -23.18
C LYS A 112 -48.76 16.32 -23.79
N SER A 113 -49.51 16.12 -24.88
CA SER A 113 -49.48 14.85 -25.62
C SER A 113 -48.14 14.59 -26.28
N THR A 114 -47.81 13.32 -26.51
CA THR A 114 -46.58 12.94 -27.23
C THR A 114 -46.50 13.60 -28.61
N LYS A 115 -47.65 13.77 -29.29
CA LYS A 115 -47.78 14.48 -30.58
C LYS A 115 -47.57 16.00 -30.50
N GLU A 116 -47.66 16.60 -29.31
CA GLU A 116 -47.38 18.03 -29.05
C GLU A 116 -45.95 18.26 -28.50
N LEU A 117 -45.17 17.21 -28.34
CA LEU A 117 -43.80 17.23 -27.81
C LEU A 117 -42.78 16.77 -28.85
N PHE A 118 -43.15 15.82 -29.71
CA PHE A 118 -42.25 15.15 -30.65
C PHE A 118 -42.81 15.15 -32.08
N LEU A 119 -41.93 15.36 -33.07
CA LEU A 119 -42.24 15.16 -34.49
C LEU A 119 -42.38 13.67 -34.84
N ASP A 120 -41.60 12.84 -34.15
CA ASP A 120 -41.49 11.40 -34.34
C ASP A 120 -41.13 10.75 -32.99
N PHE A 121 -41.72 9.60 -32.69
CA PHE A 121 -41.50 8.85 -31.46
C PHE A 121 -41.61 7.36 -31.78
N ASP A 122 -40.52 6.62 -31.58
CA ASP A 122 -40.48 5.19 -31.89
C ASP A 122 -41.29 4.41 -30.85
N GLU A 123 -42.34 3.74 -31.31
CA GLU A 123 -43.19 2.87 -30.46
C GLU A 123 -42.38 1.70 -29.87
N ASN A 124 -41.29 1.29 -30.54
CA ASN A 124 -40.39 0.26 -30.06
C ASN A 124 -39.33 0.87 -29.13
N PRO A 125 -39.18 0.39 -27.88
CA PRO A 125 -38.14 0.88 -27.01
C PRO A 125 -36.75 0.39 -27.47
N LEU A 126 -35.77 1.30 -27.42
CA LEU A 126 -34.35 0.99 -27.58
C LEU A 126 -33.85 0.05 -26.47
N ALA A 127 -34.38 0.20 -25.25
CA ALA A 127 -34.05 -0.64 -24.11
C ALA A 127 -35.17 -0.65 -23.07
N THR A 128 -35.32 -1.77 -22.36
CA THR A 128 -36.30 -1.93 -21.28
C THR A 128 -35.58 -2.38 -20.01
N ALA A 129 -35.72 -1.58 -18.95
CA ALA A 129 -35.13 -1.79 -17.64
C ALA A 129 -36.19 -2.20 -16.59
N SER A 130 -35.70 -2.53 -15.39
CA SER A 130 -36.48 -3.02 -14.24
C SER A 130 -37.53 -2.05 -13.71
N ILE A 131 -37.38 -0.74 -13.97
CA ILE A 131 -38.31 0.30 -13.52
C ILE A 131 -38.80 1.24 -14.64
N ALA A 132 -38.27 1.13 -15.85
CA ALA A 132 -38.51 2.09 -16.93
C ALA A 132 -38.21 1.49 -18.30
N GLN A 133 -38.68 2.14 -19.37
CA GLN A 133 -38.26 1.86 -20.75
C GLN A 133 -37.81 3.12 -21.47
N VAL A 134 -36.98 2.92 -22.49
CA VAL A 134 -36.17 3.95 -23.15
C VAL A 134 -36.53 3.98 -24.62
N HIS A 135 -37.12 5.08 -25.08
CA HIS A 135 -37.56 5.25 -26.46
C HIS A 135 -36.71 6.27 -27.21
N ARG A 136 -36.66 6.15 -28.53
CA ARG A 136 -36.10 7.16 -29.42
C ARG A 136 -37.19 8.14 -29.82
N ALA A 137 -36.89 9.44 -29.84
CA ALA A 137 -37.81 10.45 -30.35
C ALA A 137 -37.06 11.61 -31.04
N THR A 138 -37.81 12.47 -31.71
CA THR A 138 -37.33 13.73 -32.28
C THR A 138 -38.21 14.87 -31.77
N LEU A 139 -37.64 15.86 -31.10
CA LEU A 139 -38.35 17.04 -30.60
C LEU A 139 -38.86 17.93 -31.75
N ILE A 140 -39.79 18.85 -31.45
CA ILE A 140 -40.39 19.79 -32.43
C ILE A 140 -39.36 20.70 -33.12
N ASP A 141 -38.23 20.98 -32.49
CA ASP A 141 -37.10 21.72 -33.06
C ASP A 141 -36.19 20.87 -33.98
N GLY A 142 -36.45 19.56 -34.09
CA GLY A 142 -35.66 18.61 -34.86
C GLY A 142 -34.52 17.93 -34.09
N GLN A 143 -34.32 18.24 -32.80
CA GLN A 143 -33.31 17.56 -31.99
C GLN A 143 -33.69 16.09 -31.74
N LYS A 144 -32.76 15.17 -32.03
CA LYS A 144 -32.93 13.75 -31.73
C LYS A 144 -32.66 13.50 -30.25
N VAL A 145 -33.58 12.79 -29.59
CA VAL A 145 -33.54 12.57 -28.14
C VAL A 145 -33.84 11.12 -27.77
N VAL A 146 -33.46 10.78 -26.55
CA VAL A 146 -33.81 9.55 -25.85
C VAL A 146 -34.76 9.91 -24.71
N VAL A 147 -35.91 9.23 -24.64
CA VAL A 147 -36.94 9.46 -23.62
C VAL A 147 -37.05 8.22 -22.74
N LYS A 148 -36.53 8.33 -21.51
CA LYS A 148 -36.62 7.30 -20.46
C LYS A 148 -37.88 7.55 -19.64
N VAL A 149 -38.80 6.59 -19.61
CA VAL A 149 -40.13 6.69 -18.99
C VAL A 149 -40.31 5.58 -17.96
N GLN A 150 -40.63 5.96 -16.72
CA GLN A 150 -40.86 5.03 -15.62
C GLN A 150 -42.22 4.32 -15.75
N HIS A 151 -42.25 2.99 -15.56
CA HIS A 151 -43.48 2.18 -15.62
C HIS A 151 -44.56 2.70 -14.64
N GLU A 152 -45.83 2.70 -15.04
CA GLU A 152 -46.92 3.26 -14.23
C GLU A 152 -47.19 2.40 -12.99
N ASP A 153 -47.03 1.08 -13.11
CA ASP A 153 -47.37 0.10 -12.07
C ASP A 153 -46.50 0.16 -10.81
N ILE A 154 -45.36 0.83 -10.85
CA ILE A 154 -44.60 1.20 -9.64
C ILE A 154 -45.47 2.09 -8.72
N LYS A 155 -46.30 2.97 -9.30
CA LYS A 155 -47.31 3.74 -8.54
C LYS A 155 -48.56 2.93 -8.18
N LYS A 156 -48.83 1.70 -8.66
CA LYS A 156 -49.95 0.88 -8.11
C LYS A 156 -49.69 0.44 -6.66
N ILE A 157 -48.45 0.10 -6.31
CA ILE A 157 -48.03 -0.16 -4.92
C ILE A 157 -48.23 1.08 -4.03
N ILE A 158 -48.07 2.28 -4.62
CA ILE A 158 -48.21 3.58 -3.94
C ILE A 158 -49.70 4.00 -3.83
N LEU A 159 -50.50 3.78 -4.87
CA LEU A 159 -51.90 4.22 -4.98
C LEU A 159 -52.90 3.38 -4.19
N GLU A 160 -52.62 2.11 -3.91
CA GLU A 160 -53.48 1.32 -3.01
C GLU A 160 -53.42 1.86 -1.56
N VAL A 161 -52.29 2.44 -1.14
CA VAL A 161 -52.16 3.15 0.14
C VAL A 161 -52.98 4.45 0.11
N TRP A 162 -52.97 5.19 -1.00
CA TRP A 162 -53.77 6.42 -1.16
C TRP A 162 -55.29 6.17 -1.23
N LYS A 163 -55.75 5.06 -1.83
CA LYS A 163 -57.17 4.69 -1.82
C LYS A 163 -57.68 4.37 -0.42
N LEU A 164 -56.85 3.79 0.44
CA LEU A 164 -57.16 3.56 1.86
C LEU A 164 -57.24 4.88 2.64
N LEU A 165 -56.28 5.80 2.42
CA LEU A 165 -56.33 7.16 2.94
C LEU A 165 -57.62 7.89 2.55
N GLY A 166 -58.04 7.83 1.28
CA GLY A 166 -59.25 8.48 0.80
C GLY A 166 -60.54 7.98 1.48
N VAL A 167 -60.71 6.66 1.63
CA VAL A 167 -61.88 6.07 2.30
C VAL A 167 -61.90 6.36 3.80
N TRP A 168 -60.73 6.53 4.43
CA TRP A 168 -60.63 6.88 5.85
C TRP A 168 -60.81 8.40 6.10
N LEU A 169 -60.25 9.25 5.23
CA LEU A 169 -60.40 10.71 5.27
C LEU A 169 -61.84 11.16 4.97
N LEU A 170 -62.58 10.50 4.07
CA LEU A 170 -64.01 10.77 3.87
C LEU A 170 -64.86 10.48 5.13
N ARG A 171 -64.34 9.67 6.07
CA ARG A 171 -65.00 9.32 7.33
C ARG A 171 -64.53 10.19 8.51
N CYS A 172 -63.46 10.96 8.34
CA CYS A 172 -62.84 11.77 9.38
C CYS A 172 -62.47 13.17 8.83
N CYS A 173 -63.39 14.12 8.92
CA CYS A 173 -63.16 15.53 8.59
C CYS A 173 -62.11 16.17 9.53
N ILE A 174 -60.82 16.05 9.21
CA ILE A 174 -59.71 16.50 10.06
C ILE A 174 -58.65 17.25 9.24
N GLY A 175 -58.10 18.33 9.80
CA GLY A 175 -57.36 19.36 9.08
C GLY A 175 -55.89 19.07 8.72
N LYS A 176 -55.32 19.96 7.89
CA LYS A 176 -54.02 19.86 7.20
C LYS A 176 -52.82 19.41 8.05
N GLN A 177 -52.80 19.74 9.34
CA GLN A 177 -51.61 19.53 10.18
C GLN A 177 -51.36 18.06 10.56
N MET A 178 -52.37 17.19 10.47
CA MET A 178 -52.20 15.74 10.69
C MET A 178 -51.75 15.00 9.42
N PHE A 179 -51.90 15.61 8.24
CA PHE A 179 -51.50 15.02 6.95
C PHE A 179 -49.97 14.83 6.85
N GLN A 180 -49.20 15.75 7.43
CA GLN A 180 -47.74 15.70 7.48
C GLN A 180 -47.24 14.59 8.44
N SER A 181 -47.94 14.37 9.55
CA SER A 181 -47.69 13.24 10.46
C SER A 181 -48.08 11.89 9.84
N LEU A 182 -49.17 11.84 9.05
CA LEU A 182 -49.54 10.62 8.30
C LEU A 182 -48.57 10.34 7.16
N TRP A 183 -48.01 11.34 6.47
CA TRP A 183 -46.94 11.14 5.48
C TRP A 183 -45.75 10.39 6.11
N LEU A 184 -45.29 10.84 7.28
CA LEU A 184 -44.23 10.19 8.06
C LEU A 184 -44.62 8.78 8.55
N PHE A 185 -45.91 8.50 8.78
CA PHE A 185 -46.40 7.19 9.23
C PHE A 185 -46.72 6.21 8.08
N CYS A 186 -46.97 6.71 6.86
CA CYS A 186 -47.27 5.91 5.67
C CYS A 186 -46.06 5.66 4.76
N MET A 187 -45.03 6.52 4.78
CA MET A 187 -43.72 6.26 4.15
C MET A 187 -43.15 4.85 4.44
N PRO A 188 -43.27 4.31 5.68
CA PRO A 188 -42.83 2.95 5.99
C PRO A 188 -43.54 1.82 5.21
N PHE A 189 -44.67 2.04 4.55
CA PHE A 189 -45.34 1.04 3.68
C PHE A 189 -44.83 1.05 2.23
N PHE A 190 -44.22 2.16 1.80
CA PHE A 190 -43.66 2.34 0.45
C PHE A 190 -42.52 1.36 0.13
N LEU A 191 -41.79 0.92 1.18
CA LEU A 191 -40.57 0.10 1.09
C LEU A 191 -40.75 -1.31 1.65
N GLN A 192 -41.94 -1.90 1.51
CA GLN A 192 -42.25 -3.23 2.07
C GLN A 192 -41.31 -4.33 1.53
N ASP A 193 -41.00 -4.31 0.23
CA ASP A 193 -40.05 -5.25 -0.38
C ASP A 193 -38.61 -5.07 0.15
N LEU A 194 -38.15 -3.82 0.39
CA LEU A 194 -36.85 -3.55 1.03
C LEU A 194 -36.82 -4.06 2.49
N LYS A 195 -37.92 -3.83 3.23
CA LYS A 195 -38.08 -4.33 4.61
C LYS A 195 -38.11 -5.84 4.69
N ASP A 196 -38.71 -6.52 3.71
CA ASP A 196 -38.74 -7.98 3.64
C ASP A 196 -37.34 -8.53 3.35
N ALA A 197 -36.61 -7.92 2.40
CA ALA A 197 -35.20 -8.24 2.14
C ALA A 197 -34.31 -8.03 3.38
N LYS A 198 -34.44 -6.88 4.06
CA LYS A 198 -33.72 -6.60 5.32
C LYS A 198 -34.10 -7.57 6.44
N SER A 199 -35.39 -7.87 6.62
CA SER A 199 -35.85 -8.82 7.64
C SER A 199 -35.29 -10.23 7.41
N ILE A 200 -35.12 -10.65 6.15
CA ILE A 200 -34.45 -11.92 5.83
C ILE A 200 -32.97 -11.85 6.17
N VAL A 201 -32.27 -10.78 5.80
CA VAL A 201 -30.83 -10.65 6.05
C VAL A 201 -30.51 -10.51 7.54
N ASP A 202 -31.28 -9.75 8.30
CA ASP A 202 -31.13 -9.66 9.76
C ASP A 202 -31.43 -11.01 10.44
N TRP A 203 -32.39 -11.79 9.92
CA TRP A 203 -32.65 -13.16 10.38
C TRP A 203 -31.51 -14.14 10.03
N ILE A 204 -30.92 -14.03 8.84
CA ILE A 204 -29.73 -14.80 8.43
C ILE A 204 -28.53 -14.43 9.31
N ALA A 205 -28.29 -13.13 9.56
CA ALA A 205 -27.21 -12.67 10.42
C ALA A 205 -27.39 -13.10 11.88
N TRP A 206 -28.64 -13.26 12.35
CA TRP A 206 -28.94 -13.84 13.66
C TRP A 206 -28.72 -15.37 13.70
N ALA A 207 -29.15 -16.09 12.66
CA ALA A 207 -29.05 -17.55 12.60
C ALA A 207 -27.63 -18.06 12.28
N GLU A 208 -26.90 -17.34 11.43
CA GLU A 208 -25.56 -17.66 10.93
C GLU A 208 -24.70 -16.37 10.89
N PRO A 209 -24.17 -15.89 12.04
CA PRO A 209 -23.45 -14.61 12.13
C PRO A 209 -22.26 -14.44 11.18
N GLN A 210 -21.69 -15.54 10.68
CA GLN A 210 -20.63 -15.54 9.67
C GLN A 210 -21.09 -15.12 8.25
N TYR A 211 -22.41 -15.04 8.00
CA TYR A 211 -23.00 -14.58 6.73
C TYR A 211 -23.80 -13.28 6.93
N ASN A 212 -23.20 -12.31 7.63
CA ASN A 212 -23.83 -11.01 7.88
C ASN A 212 -23.79 -10.10 6.64
N PHE A 213 -24.92 -10.03 5.92
CA PHE A 213 -25.10 -9.16 4.77
C PHE A 213 -25.76 -7.80 5.10
N SER A 214 -26.01 -7.48 6.38
CA SER A 214 -26.74 -6.26 6.76
C SER A 214 -26.10 -4.97 6.22
N PRO A 215 -24.75 -4.77 6.21
CA PRO A 215 -24.15 -3.55 5.63
C PRO A 215 -24.51 -3.32 4.14
N MET A 216 -24.61 -4.41 3.37
CA MET A 216 -24.95 -4.38 1.95
C MET A 216 -26.43 -4.08 1.72
N ILE A 217 -27.32 -4.67 2.53
CA ILE A 217 -28.75 -4.36 2.45
C ILE A 217 -29.06 -2.97 3.00
N ASP A 218 -28.38 -2.50 4.03
CA ASP A 218 -28.53 -1.13 4.54
C ASP A 218 -28.12 -0.09 3.49
N GLU A 219 -27.04 -0.36 2.74
CA GLU A 219 -26.66 0.46 1.59
C GLU A 219 -27.70 0.40 0.47
N TRP A 220 -28.12 -0.79 0.04
CA TRP A 220 -29.16 -0.91 -0.99
C TRP A 220 -30.49 -0.26 -0.56
N CYS A 221 -30.86 -0.34 0.73
CA CYS A 221 -32.04 0.32 1.27
C CYS A 221 -31.97 1.85 1.23
N LYS A 222 -30.75 2.41 1.21
CA LYS A 222 -30.49 3.85 1.13
C LYS A 222 -30.47 4.35 -0.32
N GLU A 223 -29.91 3.56 -1.24
CA GLU A 223 -29.74 3.98 -2.63
C GLU A 223 -30.97 3.66 -3.52
N ALA A 224 -31.65 2.52 -3.32
CA ALA A 224 -32.79 2.11 -4.16
C ALA A 224 -33.96 3.12 -4.22
N PRO A 225 -34.29 3.90 -3.17
CA PRO A 225 -35.31 4.95 -3.28
C PRO A 225 -34.93 6.12 -4.20
N GLN A 226 -33.62 6.40 -4.40
CA GLN A 226 -33.15 7.50 -5.24
C GLN A 226 -33.33 7.19 -6.73
N GLU A 227 -33.31 5.91 -7.13
CA GLU A 227 -33.57 5.48 -8.51
C GLU A 227 -35.03 5.70 -8.97
N LEU A 228 -35.94 6.01 -8.05
CA LEU A 228 -37.36 6.23 -8.35
C LEU A 228 -37.69 7.68 -8.76
N ASP A 229 -36.74 8.60 -8.65
CA ASP A 229 -36.87 10.01 -9.05
C ASP A 229 -35.74 10.37 -10.03
N PHE A 230 -36.09 10.50 -11.32
CA PHE A 230 -35.10 10.80 -12.37
C PHE A 230 -34.48 12.19 -12.28
N ASN A 231 -34.97 13.10 -11.42
CA ASN A 231 -34.26 14.36 -11.15
C ASN A 231 -32.90 14.12 -10.46
N HIS A 232 -32.76 13.05 -9.68
CA HIS A 232 -31.46 12.66 -9.11
C HIS A 232 -30.49 12.20 -10.20
N GLU A 233 -30.92 11.28 -11.08
CA GLU A 233 -30.12 10.80 -12.20
C GLU A 233 -29.71 11.93 -13.16
N ALA A 234 -30.65 12.85 -13.46
CA ALA A 234 -30.39 14.06 -14.23
C ALA A 234 -29.27 14.92 -13.64
N GLU A 235 -29.33 15.22 -12.34
CA GLU A 235 -28.35 16.09 -11.68
C GLU A 235 -26.99 15.40 -11.49
N ASN A 236 -26.98 14.09 -11.26
CA ASN A 236 -25.77 13.27 -11.25
C ASN A 236 -25.09 13.31 -12.63
N THR A 237 -25.87 13.15 -13.72
CA THR A 237 -25.38 13.20 -15.11
C THR A 237 -24.75 14.56 -15.43
N ARG A 238 -25.42 15.67 -15.09
CA ARG A 238 -24.85 17.04 -15.22
C ARG A 238 -23.57 17.21 -14.42
N THR A 239 -23.54 16.70 -13.19
CA THR A 239 -22.37 16.78 -12.30
C THR A 239 -21.17 16.04 -12.89
N VAL A 240 -21.34 14.79 -13.34
CA VAL A 240 -20.23 14.01 -13.92
C VAL A 240 -19.78 14.58 -15.25
N SER A 241 -20.70 14.99 -16.14
CA SER A 241 -20.36 15.63 -17.42
C SER A 241 -19.50 16.89 -17.24
N LYS A 242 -19.88 17.74 -16.28
CA LYS A 242 -19.10 18.93 -15.90
C LYS A 242 -17.73 18.57 -15.32
N ASN A 243 -17.66 17.59 -14.43
CA ASN A 243 -16.44 17.19 -13.74
C ASN A 243 -15.39 16.58 -14.68
N LEU A 244 -15.82 15.70 -15.60
CA LEU A 244 -14.92 15.07 -16.58
C LEU A 244 -14.47 16.03 -17.69
N GLY A 245 -15.06 17.23 -17.77
CA GLY A 245 -14.71 18.24 -18.77
C GLY A 245 -15.05 17.79 -20.19
N CYS A 246 -16.15 17.04 -20.36
CA CYS A 246 -16.59 16.50 -21.65
C CYS A 246 -16.79 17.64 -22.66
N THR A 247 -16.02 17.64 -23.74
CA THR A 247 -16.16 18.61 -24.84
C THR A 247 -16.20 17.88 -26.18
N SER A 248 -16.96 18.42 -27.12
CA SER A 248 -17.13 17.81 -28.45
C SER A 248 -15.87 17.89 -29.33
N LYS A 249 -14.91 18.76 -28.98
CA LYS A 249 -13.66 18.99 -29.72
C LYS A 249 -12.50 18.20 -29.12
N TYR A 250 -11.77 17.48 -29.97
CA TYR A 250 -10.53 16.81 -29.60
C TYR A 250 -9.39 17.83 -29.50
N ASP A 251 -8.68 17.83 -28.36
CA ASP A 251 -7.44 18.60 -28.13
C ASP A 251 -6.26 17.63 -28.02
N SER A 252 -5.13 17.98 -28.62
CA SER A 252 -3.89 17.18 -28.59
C SER A 252 -2.98 17.50 -27.39
N ASN A 253 -3.19 18.63 -26.68
CA ASN A 253 -2.37 19.07 -25.56
C ASN A 253 -3.05 18.84 -24.20
N LYS A 254 -3.61 17.64 -24.00
CA LYS A 254 -4.38 17.30 -22.78
C LYS A 254 -3.49 17.18 -21.53
N PRO A 255 -3.92 17.69 -20.36
CA PRO A 255 -3.34 17.32 -19.07
C PRO A 255 -3.46 15.81 -18.81
N ILE A 256 -2.50 15.23 -18.09
CA ILE A 256 -2.44 13.78 -17.77
C ILE A 256 -3.74 13.21 -17.19
N ASN A 257 -4.47 14.02 -16.42
CA ASN A 257 -5.73 13.66 -15.78
C ASN A 257 -6.99 13.85 -16.65
N GLN A 258 -6.92 14.45 -17.83
CA GLN A 258 -8.10 14.61 -18.67
C GLN A 258 -8.48 13.28 -19.34
N VAL A 259 -9.78 13.04 -19.52
CA VAL A 259 -10.33 11.80 -20.09
C VAL A 259 -11.04 12.09 -21.42
N ASP A 260 -11.19 11.09 -22.29
CA ASP A 260 -11.83 11.25 -23.61
C ASP A 260 -13.12 10.43 -23.71
N VAL A 261 -14.16 10.90 -23.01
CA VAL A 261 -15.48 10.27 -22.98
C VAL A 261 -16.60 11.24 -23.33
N LEU A 262 -17.74 10.68 -23.73
CA LEU A 262 -18.98 11.40 -24.04
C LEU A 262 -20.06 11.08 -23.01
N ILE A 263 -20.90 12.08 -22.68
CA ILE A 263 -22.08 11.95 -21.82
C ILE A 263 -23.19 12.75 -22.51
N PRO A 264 -24.41 12.20 -22.70
CA PRO A 264 -25.50 12.90 -23.36
C PRO A 264 -25.97 14.12 -22.55
N GLU A 265 -26.35 15.20 -23.23
CA GLU A 265 -26.93 16.37 -22.56
C GLU A 265 -28.29 16.05 -21.92
N VAL A 266 -28.55 16.59 -20.72
CA VAL A 266 -29.82 16.44 -20.01
C VAL A 266 -30.76 17.60 -20.36
N ILE A 267 -31.68 17.34 -21.29
CA ILE A 267 -32.61 18.34 -21.84
C ILE A 267 -33.74 18.65 -20.86
N GLN A 268 -34.41 17.63 -20.32
CA GLN A 268 -35.53 17.81 -19.38
C GLN A 268 -35.67 16.60 -18.44
N SER A 269 -36.06 16.84 -17.19
CA SER A 269 -36.35 15.79 -16.19
C SER A 269 -37.62 16.08 -15.39
N THR A 270 -38.31 15.02 -14.97
CA THR A 270 -39.33 14.99 -13.91
C THR A 270 -39.06 13.82 -12.96
N GLU A 271 -39.97 13.52 -12.03
CA GLU A 271 -39.87 12.30 -11.20
C GLU A 271 -39.80 11.02 -12.06
N LYS A 272 -40.48 11.00 -13.22
CA LYS A 272 -40.74 9.79 -14.02
C LYS A 272 -40.32 9.84 -15.48
N VAL A 273 -39.99 11.01 -16.02
CA VAL A 273 -39.57 11.17 -17.41
C VAL A 273 -38.22 11.87 -17.45
N LEU A 274 -37.27 11.30 -18.19
CA LEU A 274 -35.94 11.88 -18.42
C LEU A 274 -35.68 11.92 -19.92
N ILE A 275 -35.46 13.13 -20.45
CA ILE A 275 -35.15 13.40 -21.85
C ILE A 275 -33.66 13.76 -21.94
N LEU A 276 -32.92 12.92 -22.67
CA LEU A 276 -31.49 13.04 -22.93
C LEU A 276 -31.23 13.25 -24.42
N GLU A 277 -30.08 13.81 -24.77
CA GLU A 277 -29.57 13.82 -26.14
C GLU A 277 -29.43 12.39 -26.71
N TYR A 278 -29.80 12.18 -27.98
CA TYR A 278 -29.58 10.90 -28.65
C TYR A 278 -28.13 10.77 -29.14
N MET A 279 -27.38 9.85 -28.53
CA MET A 279 -26.03 9.46 -28.95
C MET A 279 -26.09 8.23 -29.87
N ASP A 280 -25.59 8.35 -31.12
CA ASP A 280 -25.49 7.20 -32.02
C ASP A 280 -24.21 6.39 -31.74
N GLY A 281 -24.37 5.22 -31.13
CA GLY A 281 -23.27 4.37 -30.69
C GLY A 281 -23.58 2.88 -30.71
N ILE A 282 -22.51 2.09 -30.70
CA ILE A 282 -22.52 0.62 -30.70
C ILE A 282 -22.45 0.12 -29.25
N ARG A 283 -23.16 -0.95 -28.90
CA ARG A 283 -23.12 -1.53 -27.54
C ARG A 283 -21.83 -2.31 -27.30
N LEU A 284 -21.32 -2.31 -26.07
CA LEU A 284 -20.10 -3.06 -25.72
C LEU A 284 -20.22 -4.59 -25.81
N ASN A 285 -21.41 -5.14 -26.02
CA ASN A 285 -21.64 -6.56 -26.28
C ASN A 285 -21.92 -6.90 -27.76
N ASP A 286 -21.87 -5.91 -28.65
CA ASP A 286 -22.04 -6.07 -30.10
C ASP A 286 -20.65 -6.13 -30.76
N PHE A 287 -19.98 -7.27 -30.57
CA PHE A 287 -18.60 -7.48 -31.02
C PHE A 287 -18.45 -7.37 -32.53
N GLU A 288 -19.41 -7.87 -33.30
CA GLU A 288 -19.40 -7.81 -34.77
C GLU A 288 -19.41 -6.36 -35.27
N SER A 289 -20.25 -5.50 -34.70
CA SER A 289 -20.29 -4.08 -35.05
C SER A 289 -19.05 -3.31 -34.60
N LEU A 290 -18.45 -3.67 -33.45
CA LEU A 290 -17.20 -3.06 -32.95
C LEU A 290 -15.99 -3.42 -33.83
N GLU A 291 -15.89 -4.68 -34.27
CA GLU A 291 -14.87 -5.09 -35.23
C GLU A 291 -15.08 -4.42 -36.59
N ALA A 292 -16.32 -4.36 -37.08
CA ALA A 292 -16.66 -3.74 -38.36
C ALA A 292 -16.38 -2.23 -38.42
N CYS A 293 -16.46 -1.51 -37.30
CA CYS A 293 -16.07 -0.09 -37.24
C CYS A 293 -14.59 0.14 -36.91
N GLY A 294 -13.81 -0.91 -36.64
CA GLY A 294 -12.38 -0.80 -36.29
C GLY A 294 -12.14 -0.24 -34.88
N ALA A 295 -13.10 -0.37 -33.97
CA ALA A 295 -12.97 0.10 -32.60
C ALA A 295 -11.86 -0.63 -31.85
N ASN A 296 -11.01 0.12 -31.13
CA ASN A 296 -9.94 -0.45 -30.33
C ASN A 296 -10.43 -0.76 -28.91
N ASN A 297 -10.85 -2.00 -28.67
CA ASN A 297 -11.36 -2.46 -27.37
C ASN A 297 -10.43 -2.16 -26.19
N GLN A 298 -9.11 -2.32 -26.38
CA GLN A 298 -8.10 -2.00 -25.35
C GLN A 298 -8.19 -0.52 -24.94
N LYS A 299 -8.18 0.41 -25.91
CA LYS A 299 -8.28 1.86 -25.65
C LYS A 299 -9.63 2.26 -25.04
N ILE A 300 -10.73 1.63 -25.48
CA ILE A 300 -12.08 1.89 -24.95
C ILE A 300 -12.16 1.54 -23.47
N VAL A 301 -11.69 0.36 -23.07
CA VAL A 301 -11.71 -0.05 -21.66
C VAL A 301 -10.68 0.73 -20.83
N GLU A 302 -9.57 1.14 -21.42
CA GLU A 302 -8.60 2.05 -20.80
C GLU A 302 -9.23 3.42 -20.49
N GLU A 303 -9.86 4.10 -21.46
CA GLU A 303 -10.53 5.39 -21.24
C GLU A 303 -11.73 5.30 -20.28
N ILE A 304 -12.51 4.20 -20.31
CA ILE A 304 -13.53 3.93 -19.27
C ILE A 304 -12.85 3.83 -17.89
N THR A 305 -11.75 3.11 -17.77
CA THR A 305 -11.01 2.99 -16.50
C THR A 305 -10.46 4.35 -16.04
N ARG A 306 -9.95 5.18 -16.95
CA ARG A 306 -9.51 6.57 -16.68
C ARG A 306 -10.67 7.45 -16.19
N ALA A 307 -11.84 7.38 -16.83
CA ALA A 307 -13.03 8.14 -16.42
C ALA A 307 -13.53 7.77 -15.01
N PHE A 308 -13.43 6.50 -14.62
CA PHE A 308 -13.74 6.08 -13.24
C PHE A 308 -12.62 6.46 -12.25
N ALA A 309 -11.36 6.42 -12.66
CA ALA A 309 -10.24 6.90 -11.82
C ALA A 309 -10.35 8.40 -11.51
N HIS A 310 -10.74 9.23 -12.49
CA HIS A 310 -11.02 10.66 -12.28
C HIS A 310 -12.16 10.87 -11.27
N GLN A 311 -13.31 10.24 -11.50
CA GLN A 311 -14.47 10.31 -10.62
C GLN A 311 -14.15 9.92 -9.16
N ILE A 312 -13.35 8.87 -8.95
CA ILE A 312 -12.97 8.40 -7.61
C ILE A 312 -11.96 9.36 -6.96
N TYR A 313 -10.82 9.61 -7.61
CA TYR A 313 -9.69 10.31 -7.00
C TYR A 313 -9.79 11.83 -7.13
N VAL A 314 -10.03 12.34 -8.34
CA VAL A 314 -10.08 13.78 -8.60
C VAL A 314 -11.38 14.38 -8.06
N ASP A 315 -12.54 13.81 -8.40
CA ASP A 315 -13.82 14.41 -8.02
C ASP A 315 -14.29 14.00 -6.62
N GLY A 316 -14.04 12.74 -6.23
CA GLY A 316 -14.70 12.13 -5.07
C GLY A 316 -16.21 11.97 -5.27
N PHE A 317 -16.65 11.89 -6.51
CA PHE A 317 -18.04 11.70 -6.90
C PHE A 317 -18.08 10.73 -8.09
N PHE A 318 -18.49 9.50 -7.82
CA PHE A 318 -18.29 8.40 -8.76
C PHE A 318 -19.52 7.50 -8.92
N ASN A 319 -19.71 7.01 -10.13
CA ASN A 319 -20.71 5.99 -10.44
C ASN A 319 -20.33 4.64 -9.79
N GLY A 320 -21.29 3.99 -9.16
CA GLY A 320 -21.16 2.69 -8.49
C GLY A 320 -21.51 1.48 -9.36
N ASP A 321 -21.89 1.67 -10.62
CA ASP A 321 -22.32 0.57 -11.53
C ASP A 321 -21.78 0.69 -12.97
N PRO A 322 -20.48 0.43 -13.20
CA PRO A 322 -19.88 0.29 -14.54
C PRO A 322 -20.30 -1.04 -15.22
N HIS A 323 -21.59 -1.27 -15.38
CA HIS A 323 -22.12 -2.42 -16.13
C HIS A 323 -21.95 -2.20 -17.65
N PRO A 324 -21.56 -3.21 -18.47
CA PRO A 324 -21.37 -3.04 -19.92
C PRO A 324 -22.56 -2.43 -20.68
N GLY A 325 -23.79 -2.66 -20.20
CA GLY A 325 -25.00 -2.06 -20.79
C GLY A 325 -25.17 -0.55 -20.56
N ASN A 326 -24.38 0.05 -19.67
CA ASN A 326 -24.40 1.49 -19.36
C ASN A 326 -23.43 2.29 -20.25
N PHE A 327 -22.83 1.64 -21.24
CA PHE A 327 -21.84 2.23 -22.15
C PHE A 327 -22.19 1.95 -23.62
N LEU A 328 -21.88 2.93 -24.49
CA LEU A 328 -21.80 2.75 -25.94
C LEU A 328 -20.42 3.19 -26.45
N VAL A 329 -20.13 2.92 -27.71
CA VAL A 329 -18.94 3.42 -28.44
C VAL A 329 -19.41 4.27 -29.60
N SER A 330 -18.89 5.50 -29.75
CA SER A 330 -19.29 6.38 -30.85
C SER A 330 -18.93 5.76 -32.21
N LYS A 331 -19.88 5.80 -33.16
CA LYS A 331 -19.63 5.33 -34.53
C LYS A 331 -18.63 6.21 -35.29
N GLU A 332 -18.50 7.47 -34.92
CA GLU A 332 -17.52 8.38 -35.50
C GLU A 332 -16.13 8.19 -34.86
N PRO A 333 -15.05 8.15 -35.66
CA PRO A 333 -13.68 8.26 -35.17
C PRO A 333 -13.48 9.52 -34.30
N PRO A 334 -12.75 9.46 -33.18
CA PRO A 334 -11.84 8.39 -32.77
C PRO A 334 -12.46 7.24 -31.94
N HIS A 335 -13.77 6.98 -32.05
CA HIS A 335 -14.49 5.89 -31.34
C HIS A 335 -14.40 5.99 -29.81
N ARG A 336 -15.10 6.98 -29.25
CA ARG A 336 -15.06 7.33 -27.83
C ARG A 336 -16.08 6.54 -27.01
N PRO A 337 -15.79 6.18 -25.76
CA PRO A 337 -16.80 5.67 -24.83
C PRO A 337 -17.87 6.73 -24.55
N ILE A 338 -19.13 6.32 -24.59
CA ILE A 338 -20.30 7.11 -24.20
C ILE A 338 -20.85 6.50 -22.90
N LEU A 339 -21.00 7.31 -21.84
CA LEU A 339 -21.51 6.88 -20.53
C LEU A 339 -22.98 7.30 -20.40
N LEU A 340 -23.87 6.35 -20.09
CA LEU A 340 -25.33 6.58 -20.16
C LEU A 340 -26.06 6.67 -18.81
N ASP A 341 -25.66 5.90 -17.80
CA ASP A 341 -26.42 5.76 -16.54
C ASP A 341 -25.63 6.31 -15.34
N PHE A 342 -26.24 7.26 -14.63
CA PHE A 342 -25.72 7.85 -13.39
C PHE A 342 -26.75 7.79 -12.24
N GLY A 343 -27.64 6.79 -12.25
CA GLY A 343 -28.64 6.57 -11.20
C GLY A 343 -28.05 6.16 -9.85
N LEU A 344 -26.85 5.56 -9.84
CA LEU A 344 -26.14 5.14 -8.64
C LEU A 344 -24.77 5.84 -8.51
N THR A 345 -24.75 7.11 -8.12
CA THR A 345 -23.50 7.83 -7.81
C THR A 345 -23.27 8.03 -6.32
N LYS A 346 -22.01 7.97 -5.87
CA LYS A 346 -21.63 8.17 -4.48
C LYS A 346 -20.62 9.30 -4.32
N ARG A 347 -20.80 10.12 -3.28
CA ARG A 347 -19.86 11.16 -2.87
C ARG A 347 -19.04 10.68 -1.68
N ILE A 348 -17.72 10.86 -1.75
CA ILE A 348 -16.78 10.59 -0.66
C ILE A 348 -16.10 11.88 -0.19
N SER A 349 -15.65 11.92 1.06
CA SER A 349 -14.95 13.09 1.62
C SER A 349 -13.54 13.23 1.03
N SER A 350 -12.99 14.44 1.07
CA SER A 350 -11.59 14.69 0.65
C SER A 350 -10.57 13.88 1.46
N SER A 351 -10.86 13.60 2.74
CA SER A 351 -10.03 12.68 3.54
C SER A 351 -10.10 11.25 3.01
N MET A 352 -11.30 10.75 2.69
CA MET A 352 -11.48 9.41 2.13
C MET A 352 -10.81 9.27 0.75
N LYS A 353 -10.89 10.28 -0.12
CA LYS A 353 -10.12 10.30 -1.39
C LYS A 353 -8.62 10.14 -1.14
N GLN A 354 -8.07 10.90 -0.20
CA GLN A 354 -6.64 10.89 0.13
C GLN A 354 -6.20 9.54 0.69
N SER A 355 -6.97 8.96 1.62
CA SER A 355 -6.66 7.63 2.15
C SER A 355 -6.85 6.53 1.08
N LEU A 356 -7.83 6.63 0.17
CA LEU A 356 -7.98 5.69 -0.96
C LEU A 356 -6.82 5.79 -1.95
N ALA A 357 -6.35 7.01 -2.27
CA ALA A 357 -5.19 7.22 -3.13
C ALA A 357 -3.92 6.69 -2.46
N LYS A 358 -3.72 6.96 -1.17
CA LYS A 358 -2.61 6.44 -0.36
C LYS A 358 -2.64 4.92 -0.27
N MET A 359 -3.80 4.29 -0.06
CA MET A 359 -3.98 2.83 -0.05
C MET A 359 -3.58 2.20 -1.40
N PHE A 360 -4.04 2.80 -2.50
CA PHE A 360 -3.71 2.36 -3.86
C PHE A 360 -2.21 2.42 -4.10
N LEU A 361 -1.59 3.58 -3.84
CA LEU A 361 -0.17 3.84 -4.12
C LEU A 361 0.77 3.09 -3.16
N ALA A 362 0.35 2.86 -1.92
CA ALA A 362 1.07 2.03 -0.97
C ALA A 362 1.05 0.55 -1.39
N THR A 363 -0.11 0.04 -1.85
CA THR A 363 -0.19 -1.33 -2.41
C THR A 363 0.69 -1.48 -3.65
N ALA A 364 0.65 -0.47 -4.52
CA ALA A 364 1.43 -0.38 -5.75
C ALA A 364 2.96 -0.44 -5.53
N GLU A 365 3.45 0.21 -4.48
CA GLU A 365 4.89 0.30 -4.16
C GLU A 365 5.33 -0.68 -3.06
N GLY A 366 4.47 -1.60 -2.65
CA GLY A 366 4.75 -2.58 -1.59
C GLY A 366 4.86 -1.97 -0.19
N ASP A 367 4.48 -0.71 0.00
CA ASP A 367 4.61 0.03 1.26
C ASP A 367 3.52 -0.39 2.26
N HIS A 368 3.85 -1.40 3.07
CA HIS A 368 2.97 -1.88 4.13
C HIS A 368 2.65 -0.81 5.19
N VAL A 369 3.53 0.16 5.42
CA VAL A 369 3.40 1.12 6.54
C VAL A 369 2.46 2.26 6.14
N ALA A 370 2.67 2.83 4.95
CA ALA A 370 1.72 3.77 4.34
C ALA A 370 0.35 3.12 4.14
N LEU A 371 0.29 1.82 3.79
CA LEU A 371 -0.96 1.09 3.66
C LEU A 371 -1.71 0.97 5.01
N LEU A 372 -1.06 0.49 6.06
CA LEU A 372 -1.67 0.38 7.39
C LEU A 372 -2.12 1.76 7.92
N SER A 373 -1.33 2.81 7.65
CA SER A 373 -1.68 4.19 7.94
C SER A 373 -2.94 4.62 7.18
N SER A 374 -3.06 4.32 5.89
CA SER A 374 -4.25 4.64 5.08
C SER A 374 -5.52 3.96 5.59
N PHE A 375 -5.43 2.70 6.05
CA PHE A 375 -6.56 2.02 6.68
C PHE A 375 -6.97 2.67 8.00
N SER A 376 -6.01 3.04 8.84
CA SER A 376 -6.30 3.74 10.10
C SER A 376 -7.00 5.09 9.85
N GLU A 377 -6.60 5.82 8.80
CA GLU A 377 -7.26 7.07 8.37
C GLU A 377 -8.69 6.84 7.86
N MET A 378 -8.98 5.71 7.21
CA MET A 378 -10.34 5.28 6.84
C MET A 378 -11.20 4.83 8.03
N GLY A 379 -10.62 4.76 9.24
CA GLY A 379 -11.29 4.22 10.44
C GLY A 379 -11.29 2.70 10.55
N LEU A 380 -10.57 1.99 9.66
CA LEU A 380 -10.40 0.53 9.73
C LEU A 380 -9.43 0.16 10.85
N LYS A 381 -9.94 -0.45 11.92
CA LYS A 381 -9.14 -1.12 12.94
C LYS A 381 -8.90 -2.58 12.55
N LEU A 382 -8.01 -2.80 11.60
CA LEU A 382 -7.46 -4.15 11.39
C LEU A 382 -6.73 -4.56 12.67
N ARG A 383 -7.06 -5.75 13.22
CA ARG A 383 -6.18 -6.39 14.20
C ARG A 383 -4.87 -6.72 13.49
N LEU A 384 -3.79 -6.12 13.98
CA LEU A 384 -2.49 -5.95 13.30
C LEU A 384 -1.65 -7.24 13.25
N ASP A 385 -2.28 -8.39 13.34
CA ASP A 385 -1.61 -9.65 13.63
C ASP A 385 -1.00 -10.26 12.35
N PHE A 386 -1.57 -9.98 11.16
CA PHE A 386 -1.11 -10.50 9.86
C PHE A 386 -1.18 -9.49 8.69
N PRO A 387 -0.24 -8.53 8.59
CA PRO A 387 -0.14 -7.59 7.46
C PRO A 387 -0.06 -8.24 6.06
N GLU A 388 0.40 -9.49 5.95
CA GLU A 388 0.37 -10.26 4.70
C GLU A 388 -1.07 -10.52 4.20
N GLN A 389 -2.02 -10.78 5.11
CA GLN A 389 -3.42 -11.03 4.73
C GLN A 389 -4.09 -9.76 4.17
N ALA A 390 -3.71 -8.59 4.68
CA ALA A 390 -4.18 -7.31 4.18
C ALA A 390 -3.67 -7.04 2.75
N MET A 391 -2.38 -7.30 2.48
CA MET A 391 -1.82 -7.16 1.13
C MET A 391 -2.32 -8.24 0.16
N ASP A 392 -2.53 -9.47 0.61
CA ASP A 392 -3.20 -10.50 -0.20
C ASP A 392 -4.60 -10.07 -0.61
N PHE A 393 -5.36 -9.47 0.32
CA PHE A 393 -6.70 -8.95 0.05
C PHE A 393 -6.67 -7.78 -0.94
N ILE A 394 -5.80 -6.77 -0.75
CA ILE A 394 -5.81 -5.58 -1.63
C ILE A 394 -5.17 -5.85 -2.99
N SER A 395 -4.09 -6.63 -3.04
CA SER A 395 -3.44 -6.98 -4.30
C SER A 395 -4.42 -7.66 -5.26
N VAL A 396 -5.43 -8.38 -4.77
CA VAL A 396 -6.48 -8.99 -5.62
C VAL A 396 -7.27 -7.93 -6.39
N PHE A 397 -7.47 -6.72 -5.88
CA PHE A 397 -8.22 -5.66 -6.56
C PHE A 397 -7.43 -4.98 -7.69
N PHE A 398 -6.14 -4.67 -7.50
CA PHE A 398 -5.35 -3.83 -8.42
C PHE A 398 -4.45 -4.57 -9.42
N ARG A 399 -4.61 -5.88 -9.57
CA ARG A 399 -3.90 -6.67 -10.60
C ARG A 399 -4.34 -6.31 -12.02
N THR A 400 -3.44 -6.56 -12.97
CA THR A 400 -3.73 -6.67 -14.40
C THR A 400 -4.94 -7.58 -14.65
N SER A 401 -5.79 -7.25 -15.63
CA SER A 401 -6.81 -8.20 -16.09
C SER A 401 -6.15 -9.43 -16.73
N THR A 402 -6.33 -10.57 -16.09
CA THR A 402 -5.99 -11.90 -16.60
C THR A 402 -7.22 -12.55 -17.22
N SER A 403 -7.05 -13.60 -18.01
CA SER A 403 -8.17 -14.36 -18.56
C SER A 403 -9.04 -14.96 -17.45
N ALA A 404 -10.31 -15.27 -17.76
CA ALA A 404 -11.23 -15.90 -16.82
C ALA A 404 -10.70 -17.26 -16.29
N SER A 405 -9.86 -17.95 -17.07
CA SER A 405 -9.25 -19.21 -16.66
C SER A 405 -8.17 -19.01 -15.61
N GLU A 406 -7.22 -18.09 -15.85
CA GLU A 406 -6.14 -17.76 -14.92
C GLU A 406 -6.69 -17.15 -13.62
N ALA A 407 -7.73 -16.32 -13.72
CA ALA A 407 -8.41 -15.74 -12.56
C ALA A 407 -9.05 -16.82 -11.66
N ALA A 408 -9.64 -17.87 -12.25
CA ALA A 408 -10.23 -18.98 -11.52
C ALA A 408 -9.16 -19.90 -10.89
N GLU A 409 -8.09 -20.19 -11.61
CA GLU A 409 -6.97 -21.00 -11.12
C GLU A 409 -6.20 -20.29 -10.00
N TYR A 410 -6.05 -18.97 -10.09
CA TYR A 410 -5.48 -18.15 -9.03
C TYR A 410 -6.40 -18.00 -7.81
N ALA A 411 -7.71 -17.81 -8.01
CA ALA A 411 -8.67 -17.79 -6.90
C ALA A 411 -8.67 -19.12 -6.12
N LYS A 412 -8.50 -20.24 -6.82
CA LYS A 412 -8.28 -21.57 -6.22
C LYS A 412 -6.97 -21.62 -5.44
N SER A 413 -5.84 -21.20 -6.01
CA SER A 413 -4.54 -21.23 -5.31
C SER A 413 -4.53 -20.31 -4.08
N LEU A 414 -5.21 -19.16 -4.13
CA LEU A 414 -5.34 -18.23 -3.01
C LEU A 414 -6.27 -18.77 -1.93
N GLY A 415 -7.36 -19.46 -2.30
CA GLY A 415 -8.18 -20.24 -1.37
C GLY A 415 -7.41 -21.36 -0.67
N GLU A 416 -6.57 -22.10 -1.40
CA GLU A 416 -5.67 -23.13 -0.87
C GLU A 416 -4.56 -22.54 0.02
N ARG A 417 -4.04 -21.35 -0.30
CA ARG A 417 -3.05 -20.65 0.53
C ARG A 417 -3.67 -20.09 1.80
N ARG A 418 -4.88 -19.52 1.71
CA ARG A 418 -5.66 -19.04 2.87
C ARG A 418 -6.05 -20.20 3.80
N ALA A 419 -6.43 -21.36 3.25
CA ALA A 419 -6.70 -22.57 4.03
C ALA A 419 -5.45 -23.14 4.72
N ARG A 420 -4.27 -23.09 4.06
CA ARG A 420 -2.98 -23.47 4.68
C ARG A 420 -2.59 -22.51 5.80
N ASN A 421 -2.63 -21.21 5.56
CA ASN A 421 -2.28 -20.20 6.57
C ASN A 421 -3.23 -20.28 7.77
N MET A 422 -4.55 -20.42 7.53
CA MET A 422 -5.55 -20.60 8.60
C MET A 422 -5.28 -21.85 9.44
N LYS A 423 -4.87 -22.97 8.84
CA LYS A 423 -4.43 -24.17 9.58
C LYS A 423 -3.21 -23.90 10.45
N VAL A 424 -2.16 -23.32 9.89
CA VAL A 424 -0.92 -23.01 10.62
C VAL A 424 -1.19 -22.04 11.79
N LEU A 425 -2.13 -21.12 11.63
CA LEU A 425 -2.56 -20.19 12.69
C LEU A 425 -3.37 -20.89 13.78
N GLN A 426 -4.33 -21.75 13.42
CA GLN A 426 -5.10 -22.56 14.37
C GLN A 426 -4.23 -23.57 15.13
N GLU A 427 -3.16 -24.09 14.51
CA GLU A 427 -2.20 -25.00 15.15
C GLU A 427 -1.21 -24.27 16.07
N LYS A 428 -0.93 -22.97 15.85
CA LYS A 428 0.06 -22.20 16.64
C LYS A 428 -0.54 -21.26 17.69
N MET A 429 -1.80 -20.84 17.61
CA MET A 429 -2.38 -19.88 18.56
C MET A 429 -3.85 -20.14 18.91
N ASN A 430 -4.18 -20.21 20.21
CA ASN A 430 -5.55 -20.17 20.74
C ASN A 430 -6.14 -18.75 20.66
N LEU A 431 -6.32 -18.20 19.44
CA LEU A 431 -6.91 -16.89 19.22
C LEU A 431 -8.39 -16.97 18.81
N SER A 432 -9.18 -16.01 19.29
CA SER A 432 -10.62 -15.95 19.06
C SER A 432 -10.98 -15.35 17.70
N GLN A 433 -11.97 -15.97 17.06
CA GLN A 433 -12.25 -15.91 15.62
C GLN A 433 -12.99 -14.62 15.17
N LYS A 434 -12.42 -13.45 15.46
CA LYS A 434 -12.88 -12.13 14.96
C LYS A 434 -11.71 -11.36 14.36
N GLU A 435 -11.55 -11.51 13.04
CA GLU A 435 -10.36 -11.07 12.30
C GLU A 435 -10.48 -9.66 11.69
N ILE A 436 -11.69 -9.13 11.51
CA ILE A 436 -11.93 -7.84 10.82
C ILE A 436 -13.06 -7.06 11.50
N ASP A 437 -12.80 -5.80 11.91
CA ASP A 437 -13.84 -4.80 12.20
C ASP A 437 -14.49 -4.35 10.88
N ALA A 438 -15.82 -4.21 10.86
CA ALA A 438 -16.61 -4.06 9.62
C ALA A 438 -16.06 -3.00 8.65
N PHE A 439 -15.90 -3.38 7.37
CA PHE A 439 -15.46 -2.48 6.31
C PHE A 439 -16.38 -1.26 6.17
N PRO A 440 -15.84 -0.02 6.00
CA PRO A 440 -16.64 1.14 5.64
C PRO A 440 -17.47 0.87 4.38
N GLY A 441 -18.74 1.26 4.35
CA GLY A 441 -19.60 1.05 3.17
C GLY A 441 -19.04 1.68 1.88
N ASP A 442 -18.24 2.73 2.00
CA ASP A 442 -17.56 3.39 0.88
C ASP A 442 -16.53 2.47 0.21
N MET A 443 -15.84 1.63 0.99
CA MET A 443 -14.91 0.61 0.47
C MET A 443 -15.65 -0.51 -0.28
N VAL A 444 -16.90 -0.81 0.06
CA VAL A 444 -17.70 -1.85 -0.59
C VAL A 444 -18.04 -1.45 -2.03
N ILE A 445 -18.48 -0.20 -2.25
CA ILE A 445 -18.77 0.30 -3.60
C ILE A 445 -17.49 0.50 -4.42
N PHE A 446 -16.40 0.99 -3.81
CA PHE A 446 -15.10 1.04 -4.49
C PHE A 446 -14.67 -0.36 -4.98
N SER A 447 -14.78 -1.37 -4.11
CA SER A 447 -14.47 -2.78 -4.45
C SER A 447 -15.35 -3.31 -5.59
N ARG A 448 -16.65 -2.98 -5.60
CA ARG A 448 -17.59 -3.33 -6.67
C ARG A 448 -17.21 -2.71 -8.01
N VAL A 449 -16.87 -1.42 -8.04
CA VAL A 449 -16.47 -0.70 -9.26
C VAL A 449 -15.25 -1.35 -9.90
N ILE A 450 -14.19 -1.63 -9.12
CA ILE A 450 -13.00 -2.31 -9.62
C ILE A 450 -13.32 -3.74 -10.11
N GLY A 451 -14.17 -4.48 -9.40
CA GLY A 451 -14.60 -5.81 -9.82
C GLY A 451 -15.37 -5.82 -11.15
N LEU A 452 -16.27 -4.86 -11.34
CA LEU A 452 -17.06 -4.72 -12.58
C LEU A 452 -16.21 -4.26 -13.77
N LEU A 453 -15.30 -3.29 -13.58
CA LEU A 453 -14.34 -2.88 -14.61
C LEU A 453 -13.49 -4.08 -15.08
N ARG A 454 -13.04 -4.94 -14.16
CA ARG A 454 -12.32 -6.18 -14.53
C ARG A 454 -13.19 -7.18 -15.30
N GLY A 455 -14.47 -7.28 -14.95
CA GLY A 455 -15.46 -8.04 -15.72
C GLY A 455 -15.63 -7.50 -17.15
N LEU A 456 -15.61 -6.17 -17.31
CA LEU A 456 -15.65 -5.51 -18.61
C LEU A 456 -14.39 -5.81 -19.43
N SER A 457 -13.19 -5.66 -18.86
CA SER A 457 -11.93 -6.04 -19.53
C SER A 457 -11.94 -7.50 -20.02
N THR A 458 -12.42 -8.42 -19.17
CA THR A 458 -12.53 -9.84 -19.52
C THR A 458 -13.55 -10.10 -20.64
N THR A 459 -14.59 -9.27 -20.74
CA THR A 459 -15.65 -9.41 -21.76
C THR A 459 -15.19 -8.91 -23.13
N LEU A 460 -14.33 -7.89 -23.18
CA LEU A 460 -13.83 -7.24 -24.39
C LEU A 460 -12.41 -7.71 -24.81
N ASP A 461 -11.89 -8.76 -24.18
CA ASP A 461 -10.51 -9.28 -24.30
C ASP A 461 -9.41 -8.20 -24.15
N ALA A 462 -9.64 -7.24 -23.25
CA ALA A 462 -8.70 -6.17 -22.95
C ALA A 462 -7.76 -6.53 -21.78
N ARG A 463 -6.46 -6.29 -21.96
CA ARG A 463 -5.41 -6.49 -20.95
C ARG A 463 -5.06 -5.15 -20.30
N ILE A 464 -5.88 -4.72 -19.35
CA ILE A 464 -5.72 -3.47 -18.61
C ILE A 464 -4.83 -3.69 -17.39
N VAL A 465 -3.72 -2.95 -17.33
CA VAL A 465 -2.92 -2.81 -16.10
C VAL A 465 -3.51 -1.68 -15.28
N TYR A 466 -4.53 -1.98 -14.47
CA TYR A 466 -5.26 -0.99 -13.65
C TYR A 466 -4.35 -0.10 -12.83
N HIS A 467 -3.28 -0.68 -12.31
CA HIS A 467 -2.21 0.02 -11.61
C HIS A 467 -1.68 1.23 -12.41
N ASP A 468 -1.31 1.05 -13.67
CA ASP A 468 -0.68 2.09 -14.50
C ASP A 468 -1.70 3.15 -14.93
N VAL A 469 -2.93 2.72 -15.24
CA VAL A 469 -4.02 3.60 -15.68
C VAL A 469 -4.53 4.51 -14.55
N MET A 470 -4.66 3.97 -13.33
CA MET A 470 -5.22 4.71 -12.19
C MET A 470 -4.17 5.50 -11.38
N ARG A 471 -2.89 5.11 -11.43
CA ARG A 471 -1.79 5.75 -10.69
C ARG A 471 -1.71 7.28 -10.87
N PRO A 472 -1.78 7.87 -12.08
CA PRO A 472 -1.64 9.32 -12.24
C PRO A 472 -2.72 10.11 -11.49
N PHE A 473 -3.96 9.62 -11.52
CA PHE A 473 -5.09 10.20 -10.80
C PHE A 473 -4.88 10.12 -9.29
N ALA A 474 -4.49 8.95 -8.77
CA ALA A 474 -4.17 8.77 -7.35
C ALA A 474 -2.98 9.64 -6.90
N GLU A 475 -1.90 9.71 -7.69
CA GLU A 475 -0.73 10.56 -7.39
C GLU A 475 -1.14 12.03 -7.34
N SER A 476 -1.98 12.52 -8.26
CA SER A 476 -2.41 13.92 -8.28
C SER A 476 -3.18 14.36 -7.03
N VAL A 477 -3.92 13.46 -6.38
CA VAL A 477 -4.61 13.75 -5.10
C VAL A 477 -3.64 13.91 -3.94
N LEU A 478 -2.47 13.28 -4.02
CA LEU A 478 -1.42 13.38 -3.01
C LEU A 478 -0.37 14.44 -3.35
N GLN A 479 -0.19 14.86 -4.61
CA GLN A 479 0.86 15.82 -5.02
C GLN A 479 0.81 17.18 -4.30
N GLU A 480 -0.36 17.63 -3.85
CA GLU A 480 -0.51 18.84 -3.00
C GLU A 480 -0.08 18.63 -1.53
N LYS A 481 0.18 17.37 -1.12
CA LYS A 481 0.45 16.94 0.27
C LYS A 481 1.67 16.02 0.43
N ILE A 482 2.30 15.59 -0.65
CA ILE A 482 3.64 15.00 -0.60
C ILE A 482 4.57 16.10 -0.09
N ALA A 483 5.27 15.85 1.02
CA ALA A 483 6.22 16.81 1.56
C ALA A 483 7.37 17.02 0.57
N LYS A 484 7.46 18.21 -0.05
CA LYS A 484 8.54 18.57 -0.97
C LYS A 484 9.58 19.42 -0.24
N GLY A 485 10.70 18.79 0.09
CA GLY A 485 11.87 19.48 0.63
C GLY A 485 11.61 20.31 1.91
N PRO A 486 12.61 21.10 2.31
CA PRO A 486 12.49 22.05 3.42
C PRO A 486 11.54 23.22 3.18
N SER A 487 11.38 23.67 1.93
CA SER A 487 10.58 24.86 1.60
C SER A 487 9.08 24.67 1.87
N GLU A 488 8.54 23.46 1.68
CA GLU A 488 7.15 23.13 1.98
C GLU A 488 6.98 22.41 3.34
N ASN A 489 8.06 21.93 3.96
CA ASN A 489 8.02 21.21 5.25
C ASN A 489 9.01 21.78 6.28
N ALA A 490 8.50 22.56 7.23
CA ALA A 490 9.29 23.14 8.32
C ALA A 490 9.90 22.10 9.30
N GLN A 491 9.47 20.83 9.26
CA GLN A 491 10.05 19.71 10.02
C GLN A 491 10.96 18.82 9.15
N TRP A 492 11.43 19.31 7.99
CA TRP A 492 12.25 18.52 7.07
C TRP A 492 13.60 18.13 7.65
N ILE A 493 14.29 19.00 8.38
CA ILE A 493 15.47 18.60 9.17
C ILE A 493 14.97 18.26 10.57
N ASN A 494 15.41 17.13 11.11
CA ASN A 494 15.08 16.77 12.48
C ASN A 494 15.82 17.68 13.47
N ASP A 495 15.12 18.12 14.53
CA ASP A 495 15.66 19.04 15.52
C ASP A 495 16.56 18.32 16.54
N THR A 496 17.76 17.95 16.10
CA THR A 496 18.85 17.42 16.94
C THR A 496 19.91 18.48 17.20
N PRO A 497 20.60 18.43 18.36
CA PRO A 497 21.79 19.26 18.60
C PRO A 497 22.82 19.12 17.47
N VAL A 498 23.51 20.20 17.14
CA VAL A 498 24.60 20.20 16.16
C VAL A 498 25.91 19.86 16.86
N HIS A 499 26.65 18.89 16.33
CA HIS A 499 27.89 18.39 16.92
C HIS A 499 29.15 19.12 16.42
N SER A 500 29.12 19.73 15.22
CA SER A 500 30.25 20.48 14.67
C SER A 500 29.83 21.55 13.65
N ASP A 501 30.75 22.46 13.32
CA ASP A 501 30.57 23.44 12.23
C ASP A 501 30.36 22.77 10.87
N VAL A 502 30.98 21.60 10.65
CA VAL A 502 30.81 20.80 9.42
C VAL A 502 29.39 20.25 9.34
N GLU A 503 28.80 19.82 10.45
CA GLU A 503 27.39 19.44 10.50
C GLU A 503 26.46 20.63 10.24
N ALA A 504 26.74 21.81 10.82
CA ALA A 504 25.93 23.01 10.61
C ALA A 504 25.83 23.38 9.11
N LYS A 505 26.96 23.32 8.40
CA LYS A 505 27.03 23.51 6.95
C LYS A 505 26.39 22.35 6.17
N LEU A 506 26.62 21.09 6.57
CA LEU A 506 26.01 19.93 5.91
C LEU A 506 24.49 20.00 5.93
N ARG A 507 23.88 20.44 7.04
CA ARG A 507 22.42 20.65 7.12
C ARG A 507 21.90 21.62 6.06
N GLN A 508 22.70 22.62 5.64
CA GLN A 508 22.35 23.53 4.53
C GLN A 508 22.41 22.81 3.17
N ILE A 509 23.39 21.93 2.94
CA ILE A 509 23.47 21.12 1.72
C ILE A 509 22.34 20.09 1.65
N LEU A 510 21.92 19.51 2.78
CA LEU A 510 20.73 18.66 2.84
C LEU A 510 19.44 19.46 2.53
N VAL A 511 19.41 20.76 2.83
CA VAL A 511 18.31 21.66 2.44
C VAL A 511 18.28 21.88 0.93
N GLU A 512 19.43 22.16 0.31
CA GLU A 512 19.57 22.27 -1.16
C GLU A 512 19.11 20.98 -1.85
N LEU A 513 19.71 19.83 -1.48
CA LEU A 513 19.38 18.52 -2.06
C LEU A 513 17.91 18.13 -1.86
N GLY A 514 17.26 18.58 -0.78
CA GLY A 514 15.84 18.34 -0.53
C GLY A 514 14.92 19.22 -1.40
N ASN A 515 15.31 20.46 -1.67
CA ASN A 515 14.57 21.34 -2.59
C ASN A 515 14.76 20.91 -4.07
N ASP A 516 15.92 20.38 -4.43
CA ASP A 516 16.24 19.87 -5.77
C ASP A 516 15.66 18.46 -6.06
N ASP A 517 14.84 17.92 -5.15
CA ASP A 517 14.31 16.54 -5.15
C ASP A 517 15.42 15.48 -5.38
N LYS A 518 16.59 15.63 -4.75
CA LYS A 518 17.69 14.64 -4.75
C LYS A 518 17.72 13.75 -3.54
N ILE A 519 16.97 14.10 -2.49
CA ILE A 519 16.73 13.25 -1.31
C ILE A 519 15.24 13.24 -0.96
N LEU A 520 14.73 12.10 -0.51
CA LEU A 520 13.38 11.96 0.05
C LEU A 520 13.44 11.86 1.58
N GLY A 521 14.33 11.01 2.07
CA GLY A 521 14.69 10.81 3.47
C GLY A 521 16.13 10.32 3.56
N ILE A 522 16.89 10.86 4.51
CA ILE A 522 18.33 10.62 4.65
C ILE A 522 18.77 10.75 6.12
N GLN A 523 19.79 10.00 6.50
CA GLN A 523 20.60 10.24 7.69
C GLN A 523 22.07 10.31 7.29
N VAL A 524 22.83 11.16 7.97
CA VAL A 524 24.30 11.21 7.87
C VAL A 524 24.86 11.20 9.28
N CYS A 525 25.77 10.26 9.54
CA CYS A 525 26.50 10.17 10.80
C CYS A 525 27.99 10.04 10.51
N ALA A 526 28.84 10.78 11.23
CA ALA A 526 30.30 10.69 11.08
C ALA A 526 31.01 10.77 12.43
N TYR A 527 32.09 10.00 12.53
CA TYR A 527 33.01 9.97 13.65
C TYR A 527 34.38 10.49 13.19
N LYS A 528 35.05 11.26 14.04
CA LYS A 528 36.46 11.63 13.88
C LYS A 528 37.16 11.50 15.23
N ASP A 529 38.32 10.87 15.23
CA ASP A 529 39.14 10.60 16.42
C ASP A 529 38.46 9.78 17.53
N GLY A 530 37.33 9.14 17.22
CA GLY A 530 36.49 8.36 18.15
C GLY A 530 35.24 9.12 18.64
N GLU A 531 35.12 10.42 18.34
CA GLU A 531 34.01 11.29 18.75
C GLU A 531 33.01 11.52 17.60
N VAL A 532 31.74 11.72 17.94
CA VAL A 532 30.67 12.03 16.97
C VAL A 532 30.76 13.49 16.54
N ILE A 533 30.98 13.73 15.24
CA ILE A 533 31.08 15.09 14.66
C ILE A 533 29.88 15.46 13.78
N ILE A 534 29.10 14.48 13.32
CA ILE A 534 27.88 14.69 12.53
C ILE A 534 26.85 13.65 13.00
N ASP A 535 25.64 14.07 13.34
CA ASP A 535 24.51 13.20 13.66
C ASP A 535 23.17 13.85 13.25
N THR A 536 22.88 13.81 11.94
CA THR A 536 21.75 14.52 11.34
C THR A 536 20.82 13.60 10.55
N ALA A 537 19.53 13.94 10.57
CA ALA A 537 18.47 13.24 9.88
C ALA A 537 17.55 14.27 9.20
N ALA A 538 17.14 13.99 7.96
CA ALA A 538 16.28 14.88 7.18
C ALA A 538 15.32 14.11 6.26
N GLY A 539 14.23 14.77 5.86
CA GLY A 539 13.21 14.25 4.96
C GLY A 539 12.14 13.39 5.65
N VAL A 540 11.48 12.54 4.86
CA VAL A 540 10.33 11.70 5.28
C VAL A 540 10.57 10.22 5.00
N LEU A 541 9.86 9.36 5.73
CA LEU A 541 10.04 7.90 5.67
C LEU A 541 9.65 7.29 4.31
N GLY A 542 8.74 7.89 3.54
CA GLY A 542 8.37 7.42 2.21
C GLY A 542 7.57 8.45 1.40
N ARG A 543 7.43 8.22 0.08
CA ARG A 543 6.77 9.17 -0.84
C ARG A 543 5.32 9.51 -0.43
N TYR A 544 4.62 8.56 0.19
CA TYR A 544 3.26 8.75 0.73
C TYR A 544 3.19 8.53 2.25
N ASP A 545 4.34 8.46 2.92
CA ASP A 545 4.46 8.42 4.38
C ASP A 545 5.12 9.72 4.86
N PRO A 546 4.32 10.74 5.23
CA PRO A 546 4.81 12.08 5.56
C PRO A 546 5.47 12.16 6.95
N ARG A 547 5.68 11.02 7.63
CA ARG A 547 6.34 11.00 8.94
C ARG A 547 7.82 11.36 8.77
N PRO A 548 8.36 12.30 9.58
CA PRO A 548 9.72 12.77 9.43
C PRO A 548 10.73 11.67 9.78
N VAL A 549 11.85 11.63 9.07
CA VAL A 549 12.98 10.76 9.41
C VAL A 549 13.51 11.15 10.78
N GLN A 550 13.63 10.16 11.66
CA GLN A 550 14.29 10.28 12.95
C GLN A 550 15.68 9.62 12.89
N PRO A 551 16.59 9.89 13.84
CA PRO A 551 17.94 9.34 13.81
C PRO A 551 17.98 7.82 14.01
N ASP A 552 16.90 7.23 14.54
CA ASP A 552 16.70 5.80 14.74
C ASP A 552 15.87 5.13 13.62
N SER A 553 15.49 5.88 12.58
CA SER A 553 14.75 5.32 11.44
C SER A 553 15.60 4.31 10.69
N LEU A 554 14.97 3.23 10.24
CA LEU A 554 15.61 2.07 9.65
C LEU A 554 15.50 2.13 8.13
N PHE A 555 16.63 2.45 7.49
CA PHE A 555 16.72 2.53 6.04
C PHE A 555 17.07 1.18 5.42
N PRO A 556 16.43 0.79 4.29
CA PRO A 556 16.88 -0.35 3.52
C PRO A 556 18.26 -0.05 2.90
N VAL A 557 19.26 -0.89 3.17
CA VAL A 557 20.62 -0.76 2.65
C VAL A 557 21.03 -1.96 1.81
N PHE A 558 21.66 -1.67 0.67
CA PHE A 558 22.10 -2.64 -0.34
C PHE A 558 23.62 -2.65 -0.40
N SER A 559 24.24 -3.83 -0.52
CA SER A 559 25.70 -4.08 -0.47
C SER A 559 26.42 -3.67 0.83
N VAL A 560 26.00 -2.63 1.54
CA VAL A 560 26.57 -2.17 2.81
C VAL A 560 26.70 -3.29 3.85
N THR A 561 25.72 -4.20 3.93
CA THR A 561 25.74 -5.35 4.85
C THR A 561 26.79 -6.41 4.50
N LYS A 562 27.38 -6.39 3.30
CA LYS A 562 28.52 -7.27 2.96
C LYS A 562 29.71 -7.00 3.88
N GLY A 563 29.99 -5.72 4.18
CA GLY A 563 31.03 -5.36 5.15
C GLY A 563 30.74 -5.92 6.55
N ILE A 564 29.48 -5.89 6.97
CA ILE A 564 29.06 -6.46 8.27
C ILE A 564 29.22 -7.99 8.28
N ALA A 565 28.81 -8.68 7.22
CA ALA A 565 29.00 -10.12 7.08
C ALA A 565 30.50 -10.52 7.01
N ALA A 566 31.34 -9.71 6.36
CA ALA A 566 32.79 -9.87 6.40
C ALA A 566 33.34 -9.67 7.82
N GLY A 567 32.90 -8.62 8.52
CA GLY A 567 33.27 -8.39 9.93
C GLY A 567 32.91 -9.56 10.85
N MET A 568 31.75 -10.20 10.64
CA MET A 568 31.37 -11.42 11.36
C MET A 568 32.29 -12.61 11.05
N LEU A 569 32.73 -12.79 9.80
CA LEU A 569 33.72 -13.81 9.45
C LEU A 569 35.08 -13.53 10.12
N HIS A 570 35.57 -12.29 10.05
CA HIS A 570 36.80 -11.89 10.74
C HIS A 570 36.69 -12.04 12.26
N TRP A 571 35.50 -11.86 12.85
CA TRP A 571 35.27 -12.10 14.28
C TRP A 571 35.39 -13.59 14.62
N LEU A 572 34.89 -14.48 13.74
CA LEU A 572 35.11 -15.93 13.90
C LEU A 572 36.60 -16.31 13.73
N VAL A 573 37.35 -15.63 12.87
CA VAL A 573 38.80 -15.82 12.72
C VAL A 573 39.55 -15.36 13.97
N ASP A 574 39.27 -14.16 14.48
CA ASP A 574 39.86 -13.58 15.70
C ASP A 574 39.59 -14.45 16.94
N ASN A 575 38.42 -15.09 17.00
CA ASN A 575 38.04 -16.03 18.06
C ASN A 575 38.51 -17.48 17.80
N GLY A 576 39.33 -17.73 16.79
CA GLY A 576 39.92 -19.04 16.49
C GLY A 576 38.94 -20.12 16.02
N LYS A 577 37.74 -19.74 15.57
CA LYS A 577 36.69 -20.64 15.05
C LYS A 577 36.75 -20.85 13.53
N LEU A 578 37.56 -20.05 12.84
CA LEU A 578 37.67 -20.04 11.38
C LEU A 578 39.11 -19.71 10.97
N ASN A 579 39.58 -20.24 9.84
CA ASN A 579 40.87 -19.84 9.27
C ASN A 579 40.69 -19.37 7.81
N LEU A 580 41.25 -18.21 7.48
CA LEU A 580 41.19 -17.62 6.14
C LEU A 580 41.74 -18.54 5.04
N ASN A 581 42.70 -19.40 5.36
CA ASN A 581 43.31 -20.36 4.44
C ASN A 581 42.59 -21.72 4.35
N GLU A 582 41.55 -21.93 5.15
CA GLU A 582 40.80 -23.19 5.18
C GLU A 582 39.89 -23.33 3.96
N ASN A 583 39.79 -24.55 3.45
CA ASN A 583 38.86 -24.90 2.39
C ASN A 583 37.44 -24.92 2.97
N ILE A 584 36.49 -24.22 2.34
CA ILE A 584 35.11 -24.10 2.84
C ILE A 584 34.45 -25.48 2.98
N ALA A 585 34.80 -26.43 2.11
CA ALA A 585 34.31 -27.81 2.15
C ALA A 585 34.66 -28.59 3.44
N ASN A 586 35.65 -28.15 4.23
CA ASN A 586 35.96 -28.75 5.54
C ASN A 586 34.92 -28.38 6.60
N ILE A 587 34.28 -27.22 6.43
CA ILE A 587 33.38 -26.58 7.39
C ILE A 587 31.92 -26.82 6.98
N TRP A 588 31.66 -26.70 5.68
CA TRP A 588 30.38 -26.89 5.02
C TRP A 588 30.53 -28.00 3.95
N PRO A 589 30.40 -29.29 4.30
CA PRO A 589 30.73 -30.40 3.41
C PRO A 589 29.95 -30.41 2.08
N GLU A 590 28.67 -30.03 2.11
CA GLU A 590 27.79 -29.95 0.94
C GLU A 590 28.29 -28.94 -0.10
N PHE A 591 29.02 -27.90 0.35
CA PHE A 591 29.62 -26.91 -0.52
C PHE A 591 30.71 -27.50 -1.42
N GLY A 592 31.42 -28.56 -1.02
CA GLY A 592 32.54 -29.15 -1.79
C GLY A 592 32.15 -29.75 -3.15
N THR A 593 30.85 -29.93 -3.41
CA THR A 593 30.35 -30.48 -4.69
C THR A 593 30.69 -29.59 -5.89
N ASN A 594 30.59 -30.15 -7.12
CA ASN A 594 30.73 -29.42 -8.39
C ASN A 594 32.01 -28.56 -8.51
N GLY A 595 33.15 -29.12 -8.08
CA GLY A 595 34.49 -28.52 -8.25
C GLY A 595 34.91 -27.54 -7.15
N LYS A 596 34.06 -27.27 -6.16
CA LYS A 596 34.30 -26.21 -5.15
C LYS A 596 35.24 -26.59 -3.99
N ASN A 597 35.78 -27.81 -3.97
CA ASN A 597 36.70 -28.31 -2.93
C ASN A 597 37.95 -27.46 -2.67
N LEU A 598 38.41 -26.68 -3.67
CA LEU A 598 39.60 -25.81 -3.57
C LEU A 598 39.27 -24.37 -3.17
N ILE A 599 38.00 -24.02 -3.00
CA ILE A 599 37.60 -22.66 -2.60
C ILE A 599 37.87 -22.48 -1.11
N LYS A 600 38.69 -21.48 -0.79
CA LYS A 600 39.04 -21.09 0.58
C LYS A 600 38.18 -19.93 1.08
N VAL A 601 38.13 -19.75 2.40
CA VAL A 601 37.42 -18.64 3.04
C VAL A 601 37.84 -17.28 2.46
N HIS A 602 39.13 -17.05 2.25
CA HIS A 602 39.59 -15.79 1.66
C HIS A 602 39.16 -15.59 0.19
N HIS A 603 38.99 -16.66 -0.61
CA HIS A 603 38.47 -16.55 -1.99
C HIS A 603 37.03 -15.98 -2.03
N VAL A 604 36.22 -16.22 -0.98
CA VAL A 604 34.90 -15.60 -0.87
C VAL A 604 35.03 -14.14 -0.47
N LEU A 605 35.82 -13.86 0.58
CA LEU A 605 36.02 -12.50 1.11
C LEU A 605 36.62 -11.54 0.07
N ASN A 606 37.58 -11.99 -0.74
CA ASN A 606 38.26 -11.17 -1.75
C ASN A 606 37.56 -11.19 -3.13
N HIS A 607 36.36 -11.78 -3.23
CA HIS A 607 35.61 -11.93 -4.49
C HIS A 607 36.27 -12.79 -5.60
N THR A 608 37.21 -13.68 -5.28
CA THR A 608 37.86 -14.60 -6.25
C THR A 608 37.32 -16.05 -6.22
N SER A 609 36.11 -16.30 -5.70
CA SER A 609 35.60 -17.67 -5.57
C SER A 609 35.01 -18.28 -6.86
N GLY A 610 34.77 -17.45 -7.88
CA GLY A 610 34.08 -17.84 -9.11
C GLY A 610 32.56 -17.98 -9.00
N LEU A 611 31.96 -17.60 -7.87
CA LEU A 611 30.53 -17.81 -7.55
C LEU A 611 29.69 -16.53 -7.60
N GLN A 612 30.16 -15.49 -8.31
CA GLN A 612 29.46 -14.22 -8.47
C GLN A 612 28.02 -14.38 -9.01
N ASN A 613 27.80 -15.34 -9.91
CA ASN A 613 26.51 -15.59 -10.56
C ASN A 613 25.70 -16.76 -9.96
N ALA A 614 26.15 -17.36 -8.85
CA ALA A 614 25.54 -18.59 -8.29
C ALA A 614 24.04 -18.50 -7.94
N LEU A 615 23.47 -17.28 -7.88
CA LEU A 615 22.05 -17.00 -7.64
C LEU A 615 21.36 -16.22 -8.77
N ALA A 616 21.98 -16.06 -9.94
CA ALA A 616 21.46 -15.22 -11.04
C ALA A 616 20.05 -15.65 -11.49
N ASN A 617 19.83 -16.95 -11.68
CA ASN A 617 18.58 -17.53 -12.20
C ASN A 617 17.37 -17.31 -11.26
N LEU A 618 17.57 -16.95 -9.98
CA LEU A 618 16.46 -16.66 -9.06
C LEU A 618 15.54 -15.53 -9.56
N ARG A 619 16.11 -14.55 -10.29
CA ARG A 619 15.33 -13.43 -10.85
C ARG A 619 14.36 -13.90 -11.95
N GLU A 620 14.76 -14.89 -12.73
CA GLU A 620 14.00 -15.40 -13.88
C GLU A 620 12.94 -16.42 -13.47
N GLU A 621 13.24 -17.27 -12.48
CA GLU A 621 12.29 -18.26 -11.95
C GLU A 621 11.20 -17.64 -11.07
N ASN A 622 11.61 -17.04 -9.95
CA ASN A 622 10.71 -16.45 -8.95
C ASN A 622 11.54 -15.64 -7.94
N PRO A 623 11.53 -14.29 -8.02
CA PRO A 623 12.29 -13.43 -7.11
C PRO A 623 12.04 -13.70 -5.63
N LEU A 624 10.84 -14.15 -5.23
CA LEU A 624 10.51 -14.43 -3.82
C LEU A 624 11.31 -15.60 -3.23
N LEU A 625 11.94 -16.44 -4.05
CA LEU A 625 12.85 -17.49 -3.57
C LEU A 625 14.10 -16.92 -2.87
N MET A 626 14.47 -15.65 -3.13
CA MET A 626 15.54 -15.00 -2.36
C MET A 626 15.19 -14.79 -0.87
N ALA A 627 13.92 -14.93 -0.49
CA ALA A 627 13.50 -14.89 0.91
C ALA A 627 13.68 -16.24 1.63
N ASP A 628 13.94 -17.32 0.90
CA ASP A 628 14.20 -18.66 1.44
C ASP A 628 15.70 -18.87 1.66
N TRP A 629 16.11 -18.85 2.93
CA TRP A 629 17.51 -18.99 3.34
C TRP A 629 18.10 -20.35 2.92
N ASP A 630 17.37 -21.43 3.22
CA ASP A 630 17.88 -22.79 3.08
C ASP A 630 17.95 -23.20 1.58
N GLU A 631 16.97 -22.79 0.77
CA GLU A 631 17.01 -23.01 -0.68
C GLU A 631 18.11 -22.17 -1.35
N CYS A 632 18.38 -20.93 -0.91
CA CYS A 632 19.50 -20.14 -1.42
C CYS A 632 20.87 -20.74 -1.06
N LEU A 633 21.06 -21.19 0.19
CA LEU A 633 22.28 -21.91 0.59
C LEU A 633 22.46 -23.19 -0.21
N LYS A 634 21.39 -23.96 -0.42
CA LYS A 634 21.40 -25.18 -1.24
C LYS A 634 21.75 -24.90 -2.70
N ARG A 635 21.24 -23.81 -3.30
CA ARG A 635 21.61 -23.41 -4.67
C ARG A 635 23.08 -23.02 -4.79
N ILE A 636 23.62 -22.29 -3.81
CA ILE A 636 25.07 -22.02 -3.72
C ILE A 636 25.86 -23.32 -3.58
N ALA A 637 25.46 -24.22 -2.70
CA ALA A 637 26.11 -25.52 -2.53
C ALA A 637 26.08 -26.34 -3.83
N MET A 638 25.01 -26.29 -4.63
CA MET A 638 24.90 -26.99 -5.91
C MET A 638 25.53 -26.26 -7.11
N SER A 639 25.88 -24.98 -6.99
CA SER A 639 26.49 -24.22 -8.10
C SER A 639 27.90 -24.72 -8.46
N ALA A 640 28.33 -24.47 -9.69
CA ALA A 640 29.72 -24.60 -10.12
C ALA A 640 30.37 -23.20 -10.19
N PRO A 641 31.69 -23.06 -10.00
CA PRO A 641 32.36 -21.79 -10.19
C PRO A 641 32.52 -21.48 -11.69
N ASP A 642 32.18 -20.25 -12.10
CA ASP A 642 32.30 -19.78 -13.50
C ASP A 642 33.78 -19.60 -13.90
N THR A 643 34.65 -19.27 -12.94
CA THR A 643 36.08 -19.03 -13.11
C THR A 643 36.90 -19.89 -12.14
N GLU A 644 38.18 -20.11 -12.43
CA GLU A 644 39.05 -20.88 -11.52
C GLU A 644 39.25 -20.10 -10.19
N PRO A 645 38.99 -20.73 -9.03
CA PRO A 645 39.08 -20.05 -7.74
C PRO A 645 40.48 -19.47 -7.47
N GLY A 646 40.54 -18.17 -7.20
CA GLY A 646 41.79 -17.43 -6.94
C GLY A 646 42.33 -16.65 -8.14
N GLN A 647 41.86 -16.89 -9.36
CA GLN A 647 42.42 -16.26 -10.57
C GLN A 647 41.83 -14.87 -10.87
N GLU A 648 40.50 -14.73 -10.78
CA GLU A 648 39.79 -13.51 -11.18
C GLU A 648 38.97 -12.93 -10.02
N GLN A 649 39.04 -11.62 -9.81
CA GLN A 649 38.22 -10.89 -8.82
C GLN A 649 36.98 -10.30 -9.51
N LEU A 650 35.83 -10.95 -9.34
CA LEU A 650 34.56 -10.57 -9.95
C LEU A 650 33.52 -10.25 -8.88
N TYR A 651 32.85 -9.11 -8.95
CA TYR A 651 32.00 -8.66 -7.84
C TYR A 651 30.79 -9.58 -7.58
N HIS A 652 30.74 -10.17 -6.38
CA HIS A 652 29.65 -11.05 -5.98
C HIS A 652 28.47 -10.21 -5.46
N TYR A 653 27.72 -9.60 -6.39
CA TYR A 653 26.67 -8.61 -6.08
C TYR A 653 25.58 -9.15 -5.14
N LEU A 654 25.18 -10.42 -5.30
CA LEU A 654 24.11 -11.05 -4.52
C LEU A 654 24.63 -12.25 -3.70
N SER A 655 25.36 -13.17 -4.33
CA SER A 655 25.79 -14.44 -3.72
C SER A 655 26.69 -14.28 -2.48
N PHE A 656 27.47 -13.19 -2.38
CA PHE A 656 28.35 -12.92 -1.23
C PHE A 656 27.66 -13.05 0.13
N GLY A 657 26.42 -12.55 0.23
CA GLY A 657 25.69 -12.53 1.51
C GLY A 657 25.42 -13.93 2.06
N TRP A 658 25.01 -14.87 1.20
CA TRP A 658 24.79 -16.26 1.58
C TRP A 658 26.07 -17.10 1.58
N LEU A 659 27.09 -16.74 0.78
CA LEU A 659 28.41 -17.39 0.88
C LEU A 659 29.02 -17.12 2.27
N CYS A 660 29.11 -15.86 2.67
CA CYS A 660 29.56 -15.50 4.02
C CYS A 660 28.62 -16.06 5.09
N GLY A 661 27.31 -15.94 4.90
CA GLY A 661 26.30 -16.43 5.84
C GLY A 661 26.35 -17.95 6.07
N GLY A 662 26.51 -18.73 5.00
CA GLY A 662 26.68 -20.17 5.06
C GLY A 662 27.94 -20.57 5.83
N ILE A 663 29.08 -19.92 5.54
CA ILE A 663 30.33 -20.13 6.30
C ILE A 663 30.12 -19.78 7.78
N ILE A 664 29.44 -18.66 8.09
CA ILE A 664 29.15 -18.23 9.47
C ILE A 664 28.30 -19.27 10.21
N GLU A 665 27.20 -19.77 9.63
CA GLU A 665 26.33 -20.74 10.32
C GLU A 665 27.05 -22.07 10.57
N HIS A 666 27.81 -22.58 9.58
CA HIS A 666 28.53 -23.86 9.70
C HIS A 666 29.76 -23.77 10.62
N ALA A 667 30.55 -22.69 10.56
CA ALA A 667 31.73 -22.51 11.43
C ALA A 667 31.36 -22.23 12.89
N SER A 668 30.21 -21.59 13.14
CA SER A 668 29.79 -21.21 14.50
C SER A 668 28.81 -22.18 15.16
N GLY A 669 28.08 -22.98 14.37
CA GLY A 669 26.97 -23.82 14.85
C GLY A 669 25.74 -23.02 15.29
N LYS A 670 25.67 -21.71 15.00
CA LYS A 670 24.57 -20.81 15.36
C LYS A 670 23.94 -20.17 14.13
N LYS A 671 22.73 -19.61 14.28
CA LYS A 671 22.08 -18.88 13.18
C LYS A 671 22.75 -17.53 12.90
N PHE A 672 22.69 -17.08 11.65
CA PHE A 672 23.33 -15.85 11.18
C PHE A 672 22.98 -14.63 12.06
N GLN A 673 21.71 -14.49 12.44
CA GLN A 673 21.24 -13.40 13.30
C GLN A 673 21.79 -13.48 14.73
N GLU A 674 22.04 -14.68 15.28
CA GLU A 674 22.65 -14.84 16.60
C GLU A 674 24.11 -14.35 16.61
N ILE A 675 24.87 -14.65 15.54
CA ILE A 675 26.24 -14.15 15.39
C ILE A 675 26.25 -12.65 15.13
N LEU A 676 25.27 -12.11 14.39
CA LEU A 676 25.15 -10.65 14.17
C LEU A 676 24.94 -9.93 15.52
N GLU A 677 24.06 -10.48 16.35
CA GLU A 677 23.79 -10.01 17.71
C GLU A 677 25.02 -10.10 18.64
N GLU A 678 25.71 -11.24 18.64
CA GLU A 678 26.84 -11.54 19.52
C GLU A 678 28.13 -10.80 19.12
N ALA A 679 28.46 -10.75 17.84
CA ALA A 679 29.72 -10.18 17.34
C ALA A 679 29.65 -8.66 17.13
N ILE A 680 28.50 -8.12 16.71
CA ILE A 680 28.38 -6.74 16.24
C ILE A 680 27.39 -5.92 17.07
N VAL A 681 26.12 -6.33 17.16
CA VAL A 681 25.04 -5.46 17.66
C VAL A 681 25.18 -5.16 19.17
N ARG A 682 25.40 -6.19 20.00
CA ARG A 682 25.55 -6.01 21.46
C ARG A 682 26.88 -5.39 21.86
N PRO A 683 28.04 -5.80 21.32
CA PRO A 683 29.32 -5.16 21.67
C PRO A 683 29.37 -3.66 21.33
N LEU A 684 28.70 -3.24 20.24
CA LEU A 684 28.61 -1.84 19.87
C LEU A 684 27.50 -1.07 20.61
N ASN A 685 26.57 -1.76 21.30
CA ASN A 685 25.34 -1.18 21.86
C ASN A 685 24.55 -0.41 20.78
N ILE A 686 24.12 -1.13 19.74
CA ILE A 686 23.30 -0.64 18.62
C ILE A 686 22.00 -1.46 18.47
N GLU A 687 21.54 -2.08 19.56
CA GLU A 687 20.31 -2.87 19.58
C GLU A 687 19.12 -1.99 19.17
N GLY A 688 18.37 -2.42 18.15
CA GLY A 688 17.27 -1.63 17.61
C GLY A 688 17.63 -0.77 16.39
N GLU A 689 18.90 -0.64 16.03
CA GLU A 689 19.36 0.25 14.94
C GLU A 689 20.08 -0.47 13.78
N LEU A 690 20.28 -1.79 13.87
CA LEU A 690 20.86 -2.63 12.80
C LEU A 690 20.19 -4.01 12.74
N TYR A 691 19.70 -4.38 11.56
CA TYR A 691 19.10 -5.69 11.28
C TYR A 691 19.49 -6.22 9.90
N VAL A 692 19.48 -7.55 9.78
CA VAL A 692 19.43 -8.29 8.50
C VAL A 692 18.29 -9.29 8.63
N GLY A 693 17.15 -8.98 7.98
CA GLY A 693 15.85 -9.56 8.33
C GLY A 693 15.30 -8.95 9.61
N ILE A 694 14.28 -8.11 9.50
CA ILE A 694 13.70 -7.38 10.65
C ILE A 694 12.80 -8.25 11.54
N PRO A 695 12.77 -8.03 12.86
CA PRO A 695 11.76 -8.63 13.74
C PRO A 695 10.40 -7.92 13.61
N PRO A 696 9.28 -8.56 14.02
CA PRO A 696 8.00 -7.87 14.19
C PRO A 696 8.08 -6.73 15.23
N GLY A 697 7.34 -5.64 15.01
CA GLY A 697 7.25 -4.50 15.94
C GLY A 697 8.17 -3.31 15.61
N VAL A 698 8.99 -3.40 14.56
CA VAL A 698 9.80 -2.27 14.06
C VAL A 698 9.16 -1.55 12.88
N GLU A 699 8.01 -2.00 12.37
CA GLU A 699 7.41 -1.55 11.12
C GLU A 699 7.18 -0.03 11.07
N SER A 700 6.86 0.62 12.20
CA SER A 700 6.68 2.07 12.23
C SER A 700 7.96 2.88 12.00
N ARG A 701 9.16 2.28 12.10
CA ARG A 701 10.45 2.95 11.92
C ARG A 701 11.07 2.74 10.53
N LEU A 702 10.46 1.91 9.69
CA LEU A 702 10.98 1.57 8.38
C LEU A 702 10.82 2.74 7.41
N ALA A 703 11.90 3.05 6.69
CA ALA A 703 11.81 3.88 5.49
C ALA A 703 11.43 3.02 4.27
N SER A 704 10.56 3.56 3.42
CA SER A 704 10.08 2.96 2.18
C SER A 704 11.01 3.32 1.03
N LEU A 705 11.54 2.30 0.36
CA LEU A 705 12.43 2.48 -0.77
C LEU A 705 11.67 3.09 -1.95
N THR A 706 12.26 4.11 -2.54
CA THR A 706 11.84 4.79 -3.77
C THR A 706 13.05 4.93 -4.68
N LEU A 707 12.88 5.47 -5.89
CA LEU A 707 13.94 5.54 -6.88
C LEU A 707 13.91 6.88 -7.64
N ASP A 708 15.08 7.49 -7.85
CA ASP A 708 15.27 8.68 -8.69
C ASP A 708 15.18 8.28 -10.17
N LYS A 709 14.00 8.49 -10.75
CA LYS A 709 13.73 8.13 -12.15
C LYS A 709 14.61 8.87 -13.13
N ASP A 710 14.99 10.11 -12.84
CA ASP A 710 15.79 10.93 -13.74
C ASP A 710 17.22 10.41 -13.78
N ASP A 711 17.79 10.10 -12.61
CA ASP A 711 19.15 9.55 -12.48
C ASP A 711 19.27 8.16 -13.15
N PHE A 712 18.28 7.27 -12.94
CA PHE A 712 18.24 5.97 -13.60
C PHE A 712 17.86 6.03 -15.09
N SER A 713 17.13 7.06 -15.55
CA SER A 713 16.84 7.20 -16.98
C SER A 713 18.11 7.42 -17.81
N LYS A 714 19.14 8.07 -17.24
CA LYS A 714 20.43 8.29 -17.89
C LYS A 714 21.15 6.97 -18.20
N LEU A 715 21.07 5.97 -17.31
CA LEU A 715 21.67 4.64 -17.53
C LEU A 715 21.17 3.94 -18.80
N SER A 716 19.89 4.11 -19.15
CA SER A 716 19.30 3.49 -20.35
C SER A 716 19.98 3.92 -21.66
N LYS A 717 20.67 5.06 -21.65
CA LYS A 717 21.41 5.61 -22.80
C LYS A 717 22.86 5.10 -22.89
N ILE A 718 23.35 4.42 -21.86
CA ILE A 718 24.80 4.15 -21.64
C ILE A 718 25.13 2.65 -21.65
N ALA A 719 24.14 1.76 -21.49
CA ALA A 719 24.35 0.38 -21.06
C ALA A 719 24.84 -0.64 -22.14
N SER A 720 25.47 -0.21 -23.24
CA SER A 720 26.01 -1.13 -24.26
C SER A 720 27.42 -1.65 -23.93
N ARG A 721 27.61 -2.32 -22.77
CA ARG A 721 28.91 -2.88 -22.34
C ARG A 721 28.84 -4.36 -21.91
N PRO A 722 29.81 -5.20 -22.30
CA PRO A 722 29.82 -6.63 -21.97
C PRO A 722 30.30 -6.96 -20.54
N GLU A 723 30.92 -6.01 -19.83
CA GLU A 723 31.39 -6.20 -18.43
C GLU A 723 30.26 -6.13 -17.39
N LEU A 724 29.07 -5.65 -17.77
CA LEU A 724 27.92 -5.57 -16.87
C LEU A 724 27.30 -6.96 -16.67
N PRO A 725 27.01 -7.38 -15.41
CA PRO A 725 26.21 -8.59 -15.16
C PRO A 725 24.90 -8.52 -15.95
N SER A 726 24.40 -9.67 -16.44
CA SER A 726 23.19 -9.76 -17.28
C SER A 726 21.97 -9.01 -16.71
N THR A 727 21.90 -8.91 -15.39
CA THR A 727 20.92 -8.15 -14.59
C THR A 727 20.87 -6.65 -14.92
N PHE A 728 21.97 -6.03 -15.36
CA PHE A 728 22.13 -4.59 -15.64
C PHE A 728 22.24 -4.24 -17.13
N GLN A 729 22.00 -5.21 -18.02
CA GLN A 729 21.86 -4.95 -19.45
C GLN A 729 20.64 -4.03 -19.71
N PRO A 730 20.65 -3.16 -20.74
CA PRO A 730 19.70 -2.05 -20.89
C PRO A 730 18.22 -2.48 -20.85
N GLU A 731 17.92 -3.60 -21.48
CA GLU A 731 16.61 -4.23 -21.55
C GLU A 731 16.03 -4.56 -20.16
N ASN A 732 16.91 -4.85 -19.20
CA ASN A 732 16.57 -5.25 -17.83
C ASN A 732 16.50 -4.08 -16.84
N ILE A 733 16.99 -2.88 -17.20
CA ILE A 733 17.02 -1.70 -16.32
C ILE A 733 15.61 -1.15 -16.08
N SER A 734 14.76 -1.10 -17.11
CA SER A 734 13.38 -0.62 -16.94
C SER A 734 12.54 -1.49 -16.01
N GLN A 735 12.84 -2.79 -15.93
CA GLN A 735 12.22 -3.70 -14.96
C GLN A 735 12.83 -3.54 -13.56
N LEU A 736 14.13 -3.30 -13.46
CA LEU A 736 14.81 -3.04 -12.18
C LEU A 736 14.21 -1.80 -11.49
N VAL A 737 13.98 -0.74 -12.28
CA VAL A 737 13.41 0.55 -11.85
C VAL A 737 12.04 0.42 -11.19
N THR A 738 11.21 -0.52 -11.65
CA THR A 738 9.85 -0.73 -11.11
C THR A 738 9.77 -1.86 -10.09
N ALA A 739 10.50 -2.96 -10.29
CA ALA A 739 10.39 -4.15 -9.45
C ALA A 739 11.18 -4.07 -8.13
N VAL A 740 12.35 -3.40 -8.10
CA VAL A 740 13.21 -3.40 -6.89
C VAL A 740 12.57 -2.66 -5.72
N PRO A 741 12.06 -1.41 -5.86
CA PRO A 741 11.36 -0.73 -4.77
C PRO A 741 10.16 -1.55 -4.28
N ALA A 742 9.32 -2.04 -5.20
CA ALA A 742 8.14 -2.83 -4.86
C ALA A 742 8.49 -4.10 -4.06
N LEU A 743 9.50 -4.85 -4.50
CA LEU A 743 9.93 -6.11 -3.87
C LEU A 743 10.56 -5.88 -2.49
N PHE A 744 11.52 -4.97 -2.35
CA PHE A 744 12.22 -4.72 -1.09
C PHE A 744 11.40 -3.89 -0.10
N ASN A 745 10.27 -3.31 -0.52
CA ASN A 745 9.27 -2.79 0.39
C ASN A 745 8.41 -3.89 1.03
N MET A 746 8.24 -5.05 0.39
CA MET A 746 7.40 -6.14 0.90
C MET A 746 7.90 -6.66 2.26
N LEU A 747 7.01 -6.80 3.22
CA LEU A 747 7.34 -7.13 4.61
C LEU A 747 7.93 -8.53 4.77
N ASN A 748 7.52 -9.52 3.96
CA ASN A 748 8.12 -10.85 3.96
C ASN A 748 9.58 -10.80 3.46
N VAL A 749 9.89 -9.98 2.45
CA VAL A 749 11.26 -9.74 1.99
C VAL A 749 12.06 -8.99 3.06
N ARG A 750 11.50 -7.93 3.65
CA ARG A 750 12.14 -7.17 4.74
C ARG A 750 12.45 -8.03 5.97
N ARG A 751 11.63 -9.03 6.26
CA ARG A 751 11.85 -10.01 7.36
C ARG A 751 12.84 -11.13 7.00
N ALA A 752 13.14 -11.33 5.71
CA ALA A 752 14.06 -12.37 5.26
C ALA A 752 15.54 -12.00 5.49
N ILE A 753 16.37 -13.02 5.77
CA ILE A 753 17.80 -12.85 5.96
C ILE A 753 18.47 -12.81 4.58
N ILE A 754 18.79 -11.62 4.07
CA ILE A 754 19.50 -11.43 2.80
C ILE A 754 20.73 -10.53 3.05
N PRO A 755 21.87 -11.09 3.49
CA PRO A 755 23.01 -10.31 3.99
C PRO A 755 23.75 -9.44 2.95
N ALA A 756 23.34 -9.47 1.67
CA ALA A 756 23.86 -8.61 0.62
C ALA A 756 22.89 -7.50 0.15
N ALA A 757 21.59 -7.58 0.48
CA ALA A 757 20.55 -6.74 -0.13
C ALA A 757 19.34 -6.40 0.75
N ASN A 758 19.24 -6.94 1.98
CA ASN A 758 18.12 -6.64 2.90
C ASN A 758 18.65 -6.27 4.30
N GLY A 759 19.58 -5.30 4.35
CA GLY A 759 19.92 -4.64 5.59
C GLY A 759 18.90 -3.57 5.94
N HIS A 760 18.61 -3.42 7.23
CA HIS A 760 17.81 -2.30 7.75
C HIS A 760 18.58 -1.65 8.89
N CYS A 761 19.10 -0.44 8.69
CA CYS A 761 19.88 0.25 9.73
C CYS A 761 19.74 1.77 9.71
N SER A 762 20.17 2.40 10.80
CA SER A 762 20.43 3.84 10.86
C SER A 762 21.87 4.16 10.41
N ALA A 763 22.11 5.40 9.99
CA ALA A 763 23.46 5.89 9.76
C ALA A 763 24.31 5.86 11.06
N ARG A 764 23.69 6.06 12.24
CA ARG A 764 24.39 5.98 13.54
C ARG A 764 25.02 4.61 13.75
N ALA A 765 24.23 3.55 13.66
CA ALA A 765 24.70 2.18 13.85
C ALA A 765 25.81 1.81 12.85
N LEU A 766 25.65 2.25 11.59
CA LEU A 766 26.61 1.98 10.53
C LEU A 766 27.93 2.77 10.69
N ALA A 767 27.86 4.06 10.97
CA ALA A 767 29.05 4.90 11.19
C ALA A 767 29.83 4.41 12.42
N ARG A 768 29.11 4.03 13.47
CA ARG A 768 29.67 3.48 14.71
C ARG A 768 30.38 2.14 14.52
N TYR A 769 29.83 1.27 13.67
CA TYR A 769 30.50 0.05 13.24
C TYR A 769 31.83 0.37 12.54
N TYR A 770 31.83 1.23 11.52
CA TYR A 770 33.05 1.62 10.83
C TYR A 770 34.06 2.37 11.72
N ALA A 771 33.60 3.21 12.65
CA ALA A 771 34.46 3.87 13.65
C ALA A 771 35.17 2.85 14.56
N ALA A 772 34.50 1.77 14.95
CA ALA A 772 35.15 0.69 15.69
C ALA A 772 36.18 -0.07 14.82
N LEU A 773 35.94 -0.24 13.52
CA LEU A 773 36.93 -0.84 12.61
C LEU A 773 38.19 0.03 12.48
N VAL A 774 38.04 1.36 12.40
CA VAL A 774 39.16 2.33 12.35
C VAL A 774 40.09 2.19 13.55
N ASP A 775 39.56 2.02 14.75
CA ASP A 775 40.36 1.98 15.98
C ASP A 775 40.83 0.55 16.36
N GLY A 776 40.97 -0.32 15.36
CA GLY A 776 41.42 -1.71 15.55
C GLY A 776 40.47 -2.50 16.45
N GLY A 777 39.16 -2.30 16.26
CA GLY A 777 38.09 -2.92 17.03
C GLY A 777 37.68 -2.19 18.30
N LEU A 778 38.31 -1.08 18.71
CA LEU A 778 37.90 -0.34 19.91
C LEU A 778 36.50 0.28 19.74
N VAL A 779 35.60 0.00 20.68
CA VAL A 779 34.22 0.53 20.61
C VAL A 779 34.17 1.99 21.06
N PRO A 780 33.71 2.94 20.23
CA PRO A 780 33.61 4.36 20.62
C PRO A 780 32.49 4.59 21.65
N PRO A 781 32.48 5.72 22.39
CA PRO A 781 31.43 6.05 23.36
C PRO A 781 30.03 6.01 22.73
N PRO A 782 28.99 5.48 23.41
CA PRO A 782 27.64 5.39 22.85
C PRO A 782 27.05 6.78 22.57
N HIS A 783 26.22 6.89 21.52
CA HIS A 783 25.36 8.05 21.33
C HIS A 783 24.53 8.28 22.61
N SER A 784 24.37 9.55 23.00
CA SER A 784 23.73 9.93 24.27
C SER A 784 22.35 9.28 24.49
N SER A 785 21.94 9.13 25.75
CA SER A 785 21.03 8.11 26.29
C SER A 785 19.56 8.07 25.80
N LEU A 786 19.23 8.76 24.71
CA LEU A 786 18.02 8.53 23.90
C LEU A 786 18.19 7.38 22.88
N SER A 787 19.36 6.74 22.83
CA SER A 787 19.79 5.71 21.87
C SER A 787 19.15 4.32 22.00
N LYS A 788 18.19 4.11 22.93
CA LYS A 788 17.33 2.91 22.94
C LYS A 788 15.87 3.32 22.72
N PRO A 789 15.45 3.58 21.47
CA PRO A 789 14.05 3.88 21.18
C PRO A 789 13.17 2.67 21.53
N PRO A 790 12.12 2.82 22.36
CA PRO A 790 11.15 1.75 22.53
C PRO A 790 10.59 1.27 21.18
N LEU A 791 10.45 -0.04 21.02
CA LEU A 791 9.77 -0.63 19.85
C LEU A 791 8.36 -0.03 19.74
N GLY A 792 7.99 0.43 18.54
CA GLY A 792 6.72 1.13 18.30
C GLY A 792 6.67 2.61 18.71
N THR A 793 7.79 3.26 19.04
CA THR A 793 7.87 4.71 19.37
C THR A 793 7.30 5.62 18.29
N HIS A 794 7.60 5.33 17.03
CA HIS A 794 7.11 6.11 15.90
C HIS A 794 5.59 5.93 15.79
N PRO A 795 4.79 7.00 15.86
CA PRO A 795 3.35 6.87 15.79
C PRO A 795 2.94 6.34 14.40
N HIS A 796 2.06 5.34 14.37
CA HIS A 796 1.47 4.81 13.13
C HIS A 796 0.52 5.82 12.44
N ILE A 797 0.16 6.90 13.13
CA ILE A 797 -0.74 7.97 12.65
C ILE A 797 0.06 9.28 12.71
N PRO A 798 0.26 9.99 11.58
CA PRO A 798 0.89 11.31 11.61
C PRO A 798 0.03 12.28 12.42
N LYS A 799 0.63 12.93 13.43
CA LYS A 799 0.00 14.04 14.14
C LYS A 799 0.18 15.31 13.33
N PHE A 800 -0.64 15.49 12.29
CA PHE A 800 -0.66 16.74 11.53
C PHE A 800 -0.97 17.92 12.46
N PRO A 801 -0.30 19.08 12.31
CA PRO A 801 -0.76 20.32 12.93
C PRO A 801 -2.20 20.56 12.52
N SER A 802 -3.10 20.74 13.50
CA SER A 802 -4.44 21.19 13.18
C SER A 802 -4.36 22.61 12.67
N GLU A 803 -4.90 22.87 11.48
CA GLU A 803 -4.99 24.22 10.95
C GLU A 803 -5.62 25.13 12.01
N ILE A 804 -4.88 26.18 12.40
CA ILE A 804 -5.40 27.20 13.29
C ILE A 804 -6.45 27.98 12.50
N THR A 805 -7.67 27.46 12.49
CA THR A 805 -8.84 28.13 11.93
C THR A 805 -8.97 29.48 12.60
N SER A 806 -8.59 30.53 11.88
CA SER A 806 -8.51 31.89 12.38
C SER A 806 -9.89 32.27 12.95
N LYS A 807 -9.96 32.44 14.27
CA LYS A 807 -11.22 32.77 14.95
C LYS A 807 -11.79 34.07 14.38
N LYS A 808 -12.86 33.96 13.60
CA LYS A 808 -13.64 35.11 13.11
C LYS A 808 -13.92 36.06 14.27
N GLN A 809 -13.38 37.29 14.20
CA GLN A 809 -13.76 38.35 15.11
C GLN A 809 -15.26 38.62 14.96
N LYS A 810 -16.06 38.20 15.94
CA LYS A 810 -17.45 38.64 16.05
C LYS A 810 -17.49 40.01 16.74
N GLY A 811 -18.01 41.00 16.04
CA GLY A 811 -18.14 42.36 16.53
C GLY A 811 -19.04 42.47 17.78
N LYS A 812 -18.73 43.45 18.63
CA LYS A 812 -19.54 43.84 19.80
C LYS A 812 -20.93 44.35 19.35
N LYS A 813 -22.00 43.92 20.05
CA LYS A 813 -23.11 44.83 20.43
C LYS A 813 -23.97 44.30 21.60
N SER A 814 -23.89 45.04 22.71
CA SER A 814 -24.85 45.31 23.80
C SER A 814 -26.02 44.35 24.15
N LYS A 815 -25.95 43.84 25.39
CA LYS A 815 -26.93 43.94 26.52
C LYS A 815 -28.46 43.92 26.27
N ALA A 816 -29.13 42.94 26.91
CA ALA A 816 -30.27 43.03 27.87
C ALA A 816 -31.06 41.70 27.84
N ALA A 817 -31.80 41.18 28.84
CA ALA A 817 -31.92 41.25 30.31
C ALA A 817 -33.34 40.69 30.63
N GLY A 818 -33.51 39.86 31.68
CA GLY A 818 -34.80 39.30 32.14
C GLY A 818 -35.15 37.92 31.53
N SER A 819 -35.16 36.78 32.25
CA SER A 819 -36.01 36.34 33.39
C SER A 819 -37.44 35.93 33.00
N ALA A 820 -38.02 34.77 33.40
CA ALA A 820 -37.50 33.56 34.06
C ALA A 820 -38.58 32.45 34.08
N SER A 821 -38.18 31.15 34.19
CA SER A 821 -38.88 30.04 34.89
C SER A 821 -40.40 29.78 34.63
N LYS A 822 -40.90 28.59 34.26
CA LYS A 822 -40.78 27.21 34.83
C LYS A 822 -41.68 26.27 33.96
N LYS A 823 -41.74 24.91 34.02
CA LYS A 823 -41.14 23.80 34.80
C LYS A 823 -41.22 22.50 33.95
N LYS A 824 -40.73 21.36 34.48
CA LYS A 824 -40.75 19.96 33.96
C LYS A 824 -39.72 19.65 32.84
N GLY A 825 -38.77 18.74 33.01
CA GLY A 825 -38.33 18.05 34.24
C GLY A 825 -37.23 17.00 34.00
N ASN A 826 -36.12 17.11 34.75
CA ASN A 826 -35.16 16.07 35.20
C ASN A 826 -34.55 15.09 34.16
N GLY A 827 -33.23 14.94 33.98
CA GLY A 827 -32.05 15.42 34.73
C GLY A 827 -31.87 14.70 36.09
N TYR A 828 -30.72 14.12 36.48
CA TYR A 828 -29.33 14.28 36.03
C TYR A 828 -28.47 13.04 36.37
N GLU A 829 -27.27 12.99 35.78
CA GLU A 829 -25.97 12.44 36.26
C GLU A 829 -25.89 11.38 37.38
N LEU A 830 -24.98 10.43 37.18
CA LEU A 830 -24.27 9.71 38.24
C LEU A 830 -22.76 9.91 38.10
N LYS A 831 -22.14 10.54 39.11
CA LYS A 831 -20.69 10.72 39.26
C LYS A 831 -20.05 9.50 39.93
N MET A 832 -18.74 9.33 39.72
CA MET A 832 -17.90 8.49 40.59
C MET A 832 -17.79 9.09 41.99
N ASN A 833 -17.88 8.25 43.04
CA ASN A 833 -16.77 7.97 43.97
C ASN A 833 -17.22 7.11 45.18
N HIS A 834 -16.44 6.05 45.48
CA HIS A 834 -16.25 5.40 46.81
C HIS A 834 -17.51 4.83 47.55
N SER A 835 -17.44 3.84 48.46
CA SER A 835 -16.33 3.08 49.09
C SER A 835 -16.87 1.83 49.84
N ASN A 836 -15.99 0.83 50.06
CA ASN A 836 -15.98 -0.18 51.16
C ASN A 836 -17.13 -1.23 51.19
N ASP A 837 -16.89 -2.51 51.54
CA ASP A 837 -16.48 -2.95 52.88
C ASP A 837 -15.90 -4.39 52.98
N PHE A 838 -15.05 -4.63 54.02
CA PHE A 838 -14.63 -5.90 54.69
C PHE A 838 -14.08 -7.10 53.86
N LYS A 839 -13.00 -7.86 54.21
CA LYS A 839 -12.29 -8.15 55.47
C LYS A 839 -11.02 -9.03 55.23
N ASP A 840 -10.01 -8.91 56.11
CA ASP A 840 -8.91 -9.83 56.55
C ASP A 840 -8.33 -10.95 55.65
N GLY A 841 -7.02 -11.25 55.66
CA GLY A 841 -5.94 -10.84 56.58
C GLY A 841 -4.50 -11.02 56.04
N GLY A 842 -3.50 -10.85 56.92
CA GLY A 842 -2.04 -10.69 56.64
C GLY A 842 -1.27 -11.95 56.18
N GLU A 843 0.07 -11.93 56.05
CA GLU A 843 1.13 -11.14 56.73
C GLU A 843 2.19 -10.60 55.71
N SER A 844 2.73 -9.37 55.86
CA SER A 844 4.03 -8.97 56.48
C SER A 844 5.30 -9.57 55.79
N ASN A 845 6.43 -8.89 55.54
CA ASN A 845 7.01 -7.57 55.90
C ASN A 845 8.18 -7.29 54.88
N SER A 846 8.80 -6.11 54.70
CA SER A 846 8.60 -4.73 55.17
C SER A 846 9.49 -3.76 54.34
N ASP A 847 9.02 -2.52 54.17
CA ASP A 847 9.69 -1.19 54.02
C ASP A 847 11.23 -1.09 53.86
N GLY A 848 11.83 -0.09 53.19
CA GLY A 848 11.45 1.31 52.87
C GLY A 848 12.69 2.23 53.05
N TYR A 849 12.72 3.55 52.79
CA TYR A 849 11.73 4.49 52.23
C TYR A 849 12.42 5.85 51.82
N THR A 850 11.85 6.58 50.84
CA THR A 850 11.88 8.06 50.58
C THR A 850 13.14 8.96 50.68
N ARG A 851 13.57 9.45 49.49
CA ARG A 851 13.46 10.84 48.93
C ARG A 851 13.35 12.11 49.84
N LEU A 852 14.17 13.12 49.46
CA LEU A 852 13.89 14.59 49.25
C LEU A 852 13.45 15.47 50.46
N ALA A 853 13.86 16.74 50.68
CA ALA A 853 14.31 17.82 49.79
C ALA A 853 14.96 19.03 50.55
N ASN A 854 15.65 19.92 49.80
CA ASN A 854 15.86 21.39 49.97
C ASN A 854 16.30 22.05 51.29
N GLY A 855 17.23 23.03 51.19
CA GLY A 855 17.11 24.29 51.96
C GLY A 855 18.37 24.97 52.53
N SER A 856 19.17 25.63 51.68
CA SER A 856 19.95 26.87 51.95
C SER A 856 20.40 27.28 53.38
N ALA A 857 21.72 27.38 53.60
CA ALA A 857 22.37 28.46 54.36
C ALA A 857 23.87 28.55 53.99
N GLY A 858 24.47 29.75 54.01
CA GLY A 858 25.88 29.97 53.68
C GLY A 858 26.78 30.15 54.92
N GLY A 859 28.10 30.17 54.72
CA GLY A 859 29.07 30.43 55.79
C GLY A 859 30.52 30.16 55.37
N SER A 860 31.30 31.23 55.29
CA SER A 860 32.74 31.29 54.95
C SER A 860 33.68 30.43 55.83
N SER A 861 34.80 29.97 55.24
CA SER A 861 36.16 30.23 55.76
C SER A 861 37.23 29.88 54.72
N SER A 862 38.45 30.40 54.93
CA SER A 862 39.53 30.50 53.94
C SER A 862 40.67 29.48 54.14
N ASP A 863 41.73 29.65 53.32
CA ASP A 863 43.09 29.07 53.44
C ASP A 863 43.29 27.67 52.81
N ALA A 864 44.42 27.35 52.15
CA ALA A 864 45.47 28.19 51.54
C ALA A 864 46.32 27.36 50.53
N SER A 865 46.74 28.00 49.42
CA SER A 865 47.89 27.69 48.54
C SER A 865 48.05 26.29 47.86
N PRO A 866 48.68 26.23 46.65
CA PRO A 866 48.68 25.02 45.81
C PRO A 866 49.98 24.19 45.87
N PRO A 867 49.92 22.88 45.56
CA PRO A 867 51.08 22.10 45.14
C PRO A 867 51.05 21.72 43.64
N LYS A 868 52.27 21.66 43.11
CA LYS A 868 52.67 21.39 41.72
C LYS A 868 52.19 20.04 41.18
N GLY A 869 52.13 19.97 39.85
CA GLY A 869 51.60 18.85 39.08
C GLY A 869 52.28 17.49 39.27
N PHE A 870 51.52 16.47 38.88
CA PHE A 870 51.99 15.12 38.63
C PHE A 870 51.52 14.69 37.24
N ALA A 871 52.48 14.37 36.37
CA ALA A 871 52.22 13.65 35.14
C ALA A 871 52.07 12.15 35.47
N ALA A 872 50.83 11.67 35.61
CA ALA A 872 50.48 10.24 35.62
C ALA A 872 48.95 10.01 35.66
N SER A 873 48.24 10.07 34.53
CA SER A 873 46.86 9.52 34.48
C SER A 873 46.35 9.07 33.10
N GLU A 874 47.21 8.77 32.12
CA GLU A 874 46.75 8.15 30.85
C GLU A 874 46.49 6.63 31.02
N ASN A 875 47.25 5.95 31.88
CA ASN A 875 47.16 4.49 32.07
C ASN A 875 45.94 3.99 32.87
N SER A 876 45.06 4.86 33.38
CA SER A 876 43.87 4.43 34.15
C SER A 876 42.56 4.42 33.35
N ARG A 877 42.54 4.89 32.10
CA ARG A 877 41.35 4.83 31.22
C ARG A 877 41.32 3.61 30.30
N GLN A 878 42.43 2.90 30.10
CA GLN A 878 42.51 1.79 29.13
C GLN A 878 42.00 0.44 29.64
N SER A 879 41.83 0.23 30.95
CA SER A 879 41.60 -1.13 31.50
C SER A 879 40.20 -1.71 31.30
N ASN A 880 39.22 -0.93 30.83
CA ASN A 880 37.82 -1.35 30.60
C ASN A 880 37.34 -1.10 29.16
N ALA A 881 38.27 -0.93 28.22
CA ALA A 881 37.96 -0.65 26.82
C ALA A 881 37.40 -1.90 26.11
N ILE A 882 36.11 -1.87 25.73
CA ILE A 882 35.48 -2.95 24.95
C ILE A 882 36.07 -2.95 23.53
N ARG A 883 36.44 -4.14 23.03
CA ARG A 883 36.89 -4.35 21.65
C ARG A 883 36.05 -5.42 20.95
N ILE A 884 35.79 -5.22 19.65
CA ILE A 884 35.19 -6.24 18.77
C ILE A 884 36.23 -7.10 18.04
N PHE A 885 37.51 -6.71 18.02
CA PHE A 885 38.63 -7.52 17.53
C PHE A 885 39.82 -7.41 18.48
N ASN A 886 40.52 -8.54 18.68
CA ASN A 886 41.72 -8.62 19.50
C ASN A 886 43.01 -8.65 18.66
N ASN A 887 42.92 -9.03 17.38
CA ASN A 887 44.02 -9.04 16.44
C ASN A 887 44.62 -7.63 16.28
N PRO A 888 45.88 -7.38 16.70
CA PRO A 888 46.53 -6.08 16.58
C PRO A 888 46.86 -5.70 15.12
N ARG A 889 46.73 -6.64 14.17
CA ARG A 889 46.94 -6.45 12.73
C ARG A 889 45.65 -6.60 11.92
N ILE A 890 44.49 -6.37 12.54
CA ILE A 890 43.17 -6.47 11.88
C ILE A 890 43.04 -5.55 10.64
N HIS A 891 43.71 -4.40 10.62
CA HIS A 891 43.77 -3.54 9.43
C HIS A 891 44.55 -4.17 8.28
N ASP A 892 45.69 -4.81 8.56
CA ASP A 892 46.43 -5.55 7.53
C ASP A 892 45.59 -6.71 6.99
N GLU A 893 44.81 -7.37 7.86
CA GLU A 893 43.89 -8.44 7.48
C GLU A 893 42.80 -7.94 6.51
N PHE A 894 42.02 -6.92 6.89
CA PHE A 894 40.97 -6.34 6.04
C PHE A 894 41.51 -5.85 4.69
N MET A 895 42.70 -5.24 4.68
CA MET A 895 43.30 -4.67 3.46
C MET A 895 44.05 -5.71 2.61
N GLY A 896 44.28 -6.92 3.11
CA GLY A 896 45.21 -7.87 2.50
C GLY A 896 46.63 -7.30 2.39
N ALA A 897 47.09 -6.63 3.45
CA ALA A 897 48.43 -6.07 3.58
C ALA A 897 49.29 -6.94 4.51
N GLY A 898 50.54 -6.52 4.78
CA GLY A 898 51.47 -7.27 5.63
C GLY A 898 51.64 -8.74 5.21
N GLU A 899 51.33 -9.65 6.12
CA GLU A 899 51.36 -11.11 5.92
C GLU A 899 50.16 -11.67 5.15
N TYR A 900 49.08 -10.90 5.01
CA TYR A 900 47.86 -11.27 4.29
C TYR A 900 47.91 -10.96 2.79
N ARG A 901 49.01 -10.37 2.29
CA ARG A 901 49.22 -10.01 0.86
C ARG A 901 49.01 -11.15 -0.12
N ASN A 902 49.30 -12.38 0.29
CA ASN A 902 49.16 -13.56 -0.56
C ASN A 902 47.72 -14.13 -0.57
N LEU A 903 46.77 -13.52 0.15
CA LEU A 903 45.36 -13.92 0.23
C LEU A 903 44.43 -13.01 -0.61
N VAL A 904 44.99 -12.01 -1.29
CA VAL A 904 44.29 -11.05 -2.14
C VAL A 904 45.02 -10.86 -3.46
N LEU A 905 44.33 -10.39 -4.50
CA LEU A 905 45.02 -9.97 -5.72
C LEU A 905 45.80 -8.67 -5.47
N PRO A 906 47.08 -8.56 -5.88
CA PRO A 906 47.92 -7.40 -5.59
C PRO A 906 47.30 -6.06 -6.03
N ASN A 907 46.64 -6.05 -7.20
CA ASN A 907 46.01 -4.86 -7.80
C ASN A 907 44.47 -4.90 -7.71
N GLY A 908 43.89 -5.75 -6.84
CA GLY A 908 42.44 -5.87 -6.69
C GLY A 908 41.78 -4.65 -6.05
N THR A 909 40.51 -4.39 -6.36
CA THR A 909 39.67 -3.38 -5.69
C THR A 909 39.22 -3.81 -4.30
N PHE A 910 39.15 -5.11 -4.03
CA PHE A 910 38.78 -5.67 -2.73
C PHE A 910 39.97 -6.29 -1.99
N GLY A 911 40.00 -6.06 -0.67
CA GLY A 911 40.85 -6.76 0.28
C GLY A 911 40.18 -8.05 0.77
N LEU A 912 40.27 -8.35 2.06
CA LEU A 912 39.45 -9.41 2.66
C LEU A 912 38.11 -8.81 3.11
N GLY A 913 37.08 -8.94 2.27
CA GLY A 913 35.70 -8.61 2.60
C GLY A 913 35.32 -7.13 2.52
N PHE A 914 36.27 -6.22 2.32
CA PHE A 914 36.04 -4.78 2.20
C PHE A 914 36.61 -4.22 0.89
N ARG A 915 35.96 -3.20 0.31
CA ARG A 915 36.53 -2.43 -0.80
C ARG A 915 37.66 -1.56 -0.26
N ARG A 916 38.78 -1.48 -0.98
CA ARG A 916 39.97 -0.70 -0.60
C ARG A 916 39.92 0.69 -1.24
N PHE A 917 40.27 1.72 -0.49
CA PHE A 917 40.40 3.09 -1.00
C PHE A 917 41.87 3.50 -1.08
N SER A 918 42.29 3.82 -2.30
CA SER A 918 43.63 4.27 -2.69
C SER A 918 43.73 5.78 -2.72
N SER A 919 44.88 6.29 -2.29
CA SER A 919 45.32 7.66 -2.59
C SER A 919 45.98 7.71 -3.97
N SER A 920 46.15 8.91 -4.53
CA SER A 920 46.85 9.18 -5.80
C SER A 920 48.28 8.61 -5.91
N ASP A 921 48.91 8.28 -4.78
CA ASP A 921 50.21 7.61 -4.69
C ASP A 921 50.13 6.06 -4.75
N GLY A 922 48.93 5.51 -4.93
CA GLY A 922 48.66 4.07 -4.88
C GLY A 922 48.65 3.46 -3.48
N SER A 923 48.87 4.26 -2.42
CA SER A 923 48.78 3.75 -1.05
C SER A 923 47.33 3.63 -0.60
N PHE A 924 46.95 2.45 -0.10
CA PHE A 924 45.64 2.30 0.52
C PHE A 924 45.61 3.01 1.88
N TYR A 925 44.49 3.70 2.17
CA TYR A 925 44.34 4.49 3.40
C TYR A 925 43.02 4.23 4.14
N GLY A 926 42.03 3.65 3.45
CA GLY A 926 40.69 3.42 3.98
C GLY A 926 39.99 2.24 3.33
N PHE A 927 38.84 1.86 3.87
CA PHE A 927 38.01 0.77 3.36
C PHE A 927 36.53 0.96 3.69
N GLY A 928 35.64 0.21 3.02
CA GLY A 928 34.20 0.33 3.22
C GLY A 928 33.35 -0.48 2.25
N HIS A 929 32.06 -0.16 2.22
CA HIS A 929 31.08 -0.65 1.23
C HIS A 929 30.09 0.45 0.84
N SER A 930 29.89 0.55 -0.47
CA SER A 930 29.00 1.51 -1.12
C SER A 930 27.86 0.75 -1.82
N GLY A 931 26.63 1.24 -1.70
CA GLY A 931 25.43 0.53 -2.15
C GLY A 931 24.79 1.12 -3.40
N MET A 932 24.23 0.25 -4.25
CA MET A 932 23.38 0.69 -5.37
C MET A 932 22.14 1.50 -4.93
N GLY A 933 21.76 1.38 -3.65
CA GLY A 933 20.71 2.19 -3.04
C GLY A 933 21.10 3.63 -2.70
N GLY A 934 22.34 4.04 -2.97
CA GLY A 934 22.92 5.33 -2.54
C GLY A 934 23.46 5.33 -1.11
N SER A 935 22.98 4.43 -0.24
CA SER A 935 23.51 4.22 1.11
C SER A 935 24.95 3.68 1.09
N THR A 936 25.81 4.20 1.97
CA THR A 936 27.26 3.93 2.02
C THR A 936 27.75 3.93 3.46
N GLY A 937 28.77 3.12 3.77
CA GLY A 937 29.62 3.34 4.94
C GLY A 937 31.08 3.10 4.61
N PHE A 938 31.96 4.02 4.98
CA PHE A 938 33.41 3.87 4.81
C PHE A 938 34.20 4.54 5.92
N CYS A 939 35.50 4.23 5.95
CA CYS A 939 36.43 4.85 6.86
C CYS A 939 37.84 5.09 6.28
N ASP A 940 38.59 5.96 6.95
CA ASP A 940 39.99 6.30 6.76
C ASP A 940 40.75 5.98 8.05
N ILE A 941 41.74 5.09 7.94
CA ILE A 941 42.55 4.61 9.08
C ILE A 941 43.52 5.69 9.55
N LYS A 942 44.17 6.41 8.61
CA LYS A 942 45.22 7.40 8.90
C LYS A 942 44.65 8.63 9.59
N ASN A 943 43.44 9.06 9.18
CA ASN A 943 42.76 10.24 9.70
C ASN A 943 41.73 9.92 10.82
N ARG A 944 41.71 8.67 11.32
CA ARG A 944 40.81 8.19 12.38
C ARG A 944 39.34 8.58 12.13
N PHE A 945 38.86 8.40 10.89
CA PHE A 945 37.59 8.94 10.43
C PHE A 945 36.67 7.84 9.88
N ALA A 946 35.38 7.92 10.19
CA ALA A 946 34.36 7.04 9.63
C ALA A 946 33.08 7.82 9.34
N ILE A 947 32.40 7.49 8.25
CA ILE A 947 31.13 8.11 7.87
C ILE A 947 30.16 7.07 7.31
N ALA A 948 28.89 7.25 7.64
CA ALA A 948 27.78 6.54 7.02
C ALA A 948 26.72 7.52 6.51
N VAL A 949 26.16 7.17 5.36
CA VAL A 949 24.99 7.82 4.75
C VAL A 949 23.95 6.72 4.49
N THR A 950 22.74 6.90 4.97
CA THR A 950 21.61 6.01 4.69
C THR A 950 20.45 6.81 4.12
N LEU A 951 19.82 6.34 3.04
CA LEU A 951 18.76 7.07 2.35
C LEU A 951 17.75 6.15 1.68
N ASN A 952 16.54 6.67 1.42
CA ASN A 952 15.41 5.89 0.85
C ASN A 952 15.05 6.27 -0.59
N LYS A 953 15.80 7.18 -1.24
CA LYS A 953 15.67 7.51 -2.67
C LYS A 953 16.85 6.94 -3.45
N MET A 954 16.71 5.71 -3.93
CA MET A 954 17.72 4.98 -4.69
C MET A 954 18.17 5.81 -5.89
N SER A 955 19.47 6.06 -5.97
CA SER A 955 20.15 6.88 -6.98
C SER A 955 21.56 6.33 -7.23
N LEU A 956 22.25 6.81 -8.26
CA LEU A 956 23.62 6.43 -8.63
C LEU A 956 24.67 7.09 -7.72
N GLY A 957 24.31 7.34 -6.46
CA GLY A 957 25.14 7.96 -5.44
C GLY A 957 25.41 9.45 -5.66
N THR A 958 24.60 10.15 -6.48
CA THR A 958 24.78 11.59 -6.77
C THR A 958 24.71 12.46 -5.50
N ALA A 959 23.66 12.29 -4.69
CA ALA A 959 23.52 12.96 -3.39
C ALA A 959 24.64 12.55 -2.41
N THR A 960 24.90 11.24 -2.27
CA THR A 960 25.93 10.69 -1.37
C THR A 960 27.33 11.19 -1.72
N ARG A 961 27.66 11.28 -3.02
CA ARG A 961 28.93 11.83 -3.51
C ARG A 961 29.10 13.28 -3.10
N ARG A 962 28.10 14.13 -3.31
CA ARG A 962 28.15 15.56 -2.91
C ARG A 962 28.33 15.71 -1.39
N ILE A 963 27.69 14.86 -0.59
CA ILE A 963 27.85 14.82 0.87
C ILE A 963 29.29 14.41 1.27
N ILE A 964 29.82 13.31 0.70
CA ILE A 964 31.17 12.82 1.04
C ILE A 964 32.25 13.78 0.56
N GLN A 965 32.15 14.31 -0.67
CA GLN A 965 33.02 15.37 -1.20
C GLN A 965 33.08 16.56 -0.24
N PHE A 966 31.93 17.06 0.20
CA PHE A 966 31.84 18.18 1.12
C PHE A 966 32.50 17.87 2.48
N VAL A 967 32.15 16.75 3.12
CA VAL A 967 32.68 16.40 4.45
C VAL A 967 34.18 16.14 4.41
N CYS A 968 34.68 15.44 3.39
CA CYS A 968 36.13 15.24 3.20
C CYS A 968 36.86 16.56 2.97
N SER A 969 36.31 17.47 2.16
CA SER A 969 36.91 18.78 1.88
C SER A 969 36.97 19.68 3.13
N GLU A 970 35.89 19.73 3.93
CA GLU A 970 35.84 20.53 5.16
C GLU A 970 36.75 19.99 6.27
N LEU A 971 36.92 18.66 6.35
CA LEU A 971 37.79 18.02 7.34
C LEU A 971 39.25 17.87 6.89
N ASN A 972 39.56 18.25 5.64
CA ASN A 972 40.84 18.04 4.97
C ASN A 972 41.30 16.57 4.98
N ILE A 973 40.38 15.67 4.61
CA ILE A 973 40.56 14.20 4.57
C ILE A 973 40.60 13.75 3.09
N PRO A 974 41.46 12.78 2.70
CA PRO A 974 41.50 12.26 1.33
C PRO A 974 40.14 11.73 0.86
N LEU A 975 39.68 12.27 -0.26
CA LEU A 975 38.46 11.84 -0.94
C LEU A 975 38.72 10.55 -1.72
N PRO A 976 37.94 9.46 -1.50
CA PRO A 976 38.12 8.24 -2.29
C PRO A 976 37.83 8.47 -3.78
N ASP A 977 38.60 7.81 -4.65
CA ASP A 977 38.52 7.96 -6.11
C ASP A 977 37.07 7.80 -6.65
N GLU A 978 36.27 6.91 -6.07
CA GLU A 978 34.85 6.68 -6.43
C GLU A 978 33.93 7.90 -6.24
N TYR A 979 34.36 8.89 -5.45
CA TYR A 979 33.67 10.15 -5.21
C TYR A 979 34.34 11.36 -5.90
N SER A 980 35.45 11.17 -6.62
CA SER A 980 36.27 12.28 -7.14
C SER A 980 35.73 12.97 -8.41
N VAL A 981 34.98 12.25 -9.27
CA VAL A 981 34.69 12.70 -10.63
C VAL A 981 33.61 13.80 -10.69
N LEU A 982 33.96 14.92 -11.32
CA LEU A 982 33.10 16.04 -11.69
C LEU A 982 33.31 16.36 -13.18
N SER A 983 32.26 16.21 -14.01
CA SER A 983 32.22 16.78 -15.36
C SER A 983 30.77 16.88 -15.85
N GLU A 984 30.21 18.08 -15.90
CA GLU A 984 28.89 18.35 -16.51
C GLU A 984 29.01 18.70 -18.02
N THR A 985 30.17 18.44 -18.65
CA THR A 985 30.53 19.08 -19.94
C THR A 985 31.14 18.18 -21.02
N ALA A 986 31.20 16.85 -20.85
CA ALA A 986 31.74 15.94 -21.89
C ALA A 986 30.91 14.63 -22.01
N PRO A 987 30.29 14.33 -23.19
CA PRO A 987 29.49 13.11 -23.38
C PRO A 987 30.25 11.80 -23.18
N ASP A 988 31.55 11.77 -23.49
CA ASP A 988 32.36 10.55 -23.43
C ASP A 988 32.88 10.22 -22.02
N GLU A 989 32.78 11.13 -21.04
CA GLU A 989 33.25 10.92 -19.66
C GLU A 989 32.14 10.51 -18.68
N GLU A 990 30.86 10.72 -19.04
CA GLU A 990 29.70 10.15 -18.30
C GLU A 990 29.78 8.61 -18.22
N LEU A 991 30.52 7.98 -19.14
CA LEU A 991 30.84 6.55 -19.17
C LEU A 991 31.67 6.03 -17.97
N SER A 992 32.16 6.92 -17.10
CA SER A 992 32.77 6.57 -15.80
C SER A 992 31.75 6.40 -14.67
N ILE A 993 30.56 7.01 -14.77
CA ILE A 993 29.54 7.11 -13.70
C ILE A 993 28.96 5.75 -13.29
N ALA A 994 29.06 4.74 -14.17
CA ALA A 994 28.60 3.37 -13.89
C ALA A 994 29.62 2.48 -13.16
N ARG A 995 30.94 2.80 -13.19
CA ARG A 995 31.99 2.02 -12.52
C ARG A 995 31.88 1.95 -10.98
N PRO A 996 31.49 3.02 -10.24
CA PRO A 996 31.48 2.99 -8.78
C PRO A 996 30.54 1.94 -8.17
N LEU A 997 29.47 1.56 -8.87
CA LEU A 997 28.33 0.83 -8.28
C LEU A 997 28.35 -0.69 -8.57
N ILE A 998 29.11 -1.14 -9.58
CA ILE A 998 28.98 -2.50 -10.15
C ILE A 998 30.33 -3.25 -10.33
N ASN A 999 31.49 -2.59 -10.19
CA ASN A 999 32.84 -3.21 -10.32
C ASN A 999 33.52 -3.51 -8.96
#